data_AF-A0A367X5H8-F1
#
_entry.id   AF-A0A367X5H8-F1
#
_cell.length_a   1.000
_cell.length_b   1.000
_cell.length_c   1.000
_cell.angle_alpha   90.00
_cell.angle_beta   90.00
_cell.angle_gamma   90.00
#
_symmetry.space_group_name_H-M   'P 1'
#
loop_
_entity.id
_entity.type
_entity.pdbx_description
1 polymer ?
#
loop_
_entity_poly.entity_id
_entity_poly.type
_entity_poly.pdbx_seq_one_letter_code
_entity_poly.pdbx_strand_id
1 'polypeptide(L)'
;MTENQGMPLDGRTVVAALIDESLALLVGVGNALPATIAIYLNSQSDAKVQASVISWRRNETDPENAYGFVALVPMKDVAPRRLKTALFQGAGKPREYRIENRQQRVEAILSSIADQSGPAFATVIDGVIEALLAGDPDKKRLKKVAALVQTAARSNGFIEVLGGLEEGDIYIQGWSSDFPVGRTRVIAIEDVPVLAELTSADFQRDDLGDEASGVTGLMLGDKPINPGKLKRVYFRGREGWYGIEVYQQRVLVAPSDVPAHIRSVLDRVRAPENILTHLQMAAHRFDGRDTVSELDRPVRIGIDFSLLIEGSGVLISGWMLDPDRAVENVFLRVNGEVVRIDDRWTRQSRADVTSAFANDPMFSGLNPARNNHGFLVFCPLDDTPPSDQPVYLELGISDAFPAYCPLNPTRSSARQALSRVLPSLDPRSVTASNSIERQFGPMLQGMTSQNPYAVDIHDIGDFDENSPVTLVVGVDDTINDIGVTIALLGLDQATRNLPIVIAGPVESFDQVGSDMLRLAAFYKLNTRIVFAEGVEDFCDALEVGIAATSSETVGLVSAHILPRYNGWFDQLYAAYRKRGGKALVSPTILFEDDSVRWAGTWIEADAKGDQYLSDRYVGYPCAVLDGAEPSEVTAGTIECCILPRKAIVDIGGFTRGYIGPAEKNLDLALKLRMAGTPSFWIPEIEVLGSEQSISNAPAWEELSHRLDRWAFDRRWSLVVSNLRSHNNAVE
;
A
#
# COMPACT_ATOMS: atom_id res chain seq x y z
N MET A 1 -21.27 25.65 -49.69
CA MET A 1 -20.80 24.41 -50.33
C MET A 1 -19.34 24.62 -50.71
N THR A 2 -18.42 24.19 -49.87
CA THR A 2 -16.98 24.17 -50.20
C THR A 2 -16.70 22.92 -51.02
N GLU A 3 -16.31 23.08 -52.28
CA GLU A 3 -15.87 21.96 -53.14
C GLU A 3 -14.78 21.15 -52.42
N ASN A 4 -15.07 19.87 -52.18
CA ASN A 4 -14.13 18.92 -51.62
C ASN A 4 -13.15 18.50 -52.74
N GLN A 5 -12.21 19.38 -53.11
CA GLN A 5 -11.20 19.08 -54.13
C GLN A 5 -10.21 18.04 -53.56
N GLY A 6 -10.14 16.85 -54.15
CA GLY A 6 -9.28 15.74 -53.72
C GLY A 6 -7.79 15.91 -54.06
N MET A 7 -7.09 14.80 -54.20
CA MET A 7 -5.68 14.70 -54.61
C MET A 7 -5.42 15.46 -55.92
N PRO A 8 -4.44 16.39 -55.97
CA PRO A 8 -4.11 17.11 -57.20
C PRO A 8 -3.49 16.19 -58.26
N LEU A 9 -3.97 16.34 -59.50
CA LEU A 9 -3.56 15.49 -60.64
C LEU A 9 -2.68 16.24 -61.66
N ASP A 10 -2.29 17.49 -61.39
CA ASP A 10 -1.53 18.36 -62.30
C ASP A 10 -0.02 18.06 -62.33
N GLY A 11 0.47 17.18 -61.45
CA GLY A 11 1.88 16.85 -61.32
C GLY A 11 2.77 17.97 -60.79
N ARG A 12 2.20 19.09 -60.34
CA ARG A 12 2.93 20.28 -59.88
C ARG A 12 2.51 20.69 -58.47
N THR A 13 1.38 20.19 -58.02
CA THR A 13 0.77 20.52 -56.74
C THR A 13 0.63 19.25 -55.90
N VAL A 14 0.81 19.40 -54.59
CA VAL A 14 0.48 18.36 -53.59
C VAL A 14 -0.43 18.94 -52.53
N VAL A 15 -1.30 18.11 -51.96
CA VAL A 15 -2.07 18.46 -50.76
C VAL A 15 -1.32 17.93 -49.54
N ALA A 16 -1.27 18.73 -48.48
CA ALA A 16 -0.75 18.33 -47.18
C ALA A 16 -1.89 18.11 -46.18
N ALA A 17 -1.88 16.98 -45.47
CA ALA A 17 -2.65 16.80 -44.24
C ALA A 17 -1.73 16.55 -43.05
N LEU A 18 -1.90 17.36 -42.01
CA LEU A 18 -1.21 17.15 -40.74
C LEU A 18 -1.84 15.97 -40.00
N ILE A 19 -1.04 14.96 -39.67
CA ILE A 19 -1.45 13.82 -38.85
C ILE A 19 -1.33 14.19 -37.38
N ASP A 20 -0.22 14.78 -37.00
CA ASP A 20 0.01 15.40 -35.70
C ASP A 20 1.02 16.55 -35.86
N GLU A 21 1.63 17.00 -34.76
CA GLU A 21 2.60 18.11 -34.77
C GLU A 21 3.96 17.70 -35.36
N SER A 22 4.23 16.40 -35.47
CA SER A 22 5.48 15.81 -35.92
C SER A 22 5.41 15.10 -37.27
N LEU A 23 4.23 14.99 -37.90
CA LEU A 23 4.06 14.24 -39.14
C LEU A 23 2.99 14.83 -40.07
N ALA A 24 3.32 14.95 -41.36
CA ALA A 24 2.41 15.35 -42.43
C ALA A 24 2.34 14.28 -43.53
N LEU A 25 1.17 14.10 -44.15
CA LEU A 25 1.00 13.36 -45.39
C LEU A 25 0.98 14.34 -46.56
N LEU A 26 1.87 14.14 -47.54
CA LEU A 26 1.80 14.82 -48.84
C LEU A 26 1.27 13.87 -49.90
N VAL A 27 0.22 14.27 -50.61
CA VAL A 27 -0.43 13.43 -51.62
C VAL A 27 -0.50 14.16 -52.95
N GLY A 28 -0.09 13.48 -54.03
CA GLY A 28 -0.09 14.02 -55.38
C GLY A 28 0.40 13.00 -56.41
N VAL A 29 0.52 13.44 -57.66
CA VAL A 29 0.92 12.58 -58.79
C VAL A 29 2.27 12.98 -59.38
N GLY A 30 2.93 12.05 -60.04
CA GLY A 30 4.19 12.29 -60.74
C GLY A 30 4.78 11.02 -61.35
N ASN A 31 6.11 10.95 -61.35
CA ASN A 31 6.87 9.78 -61.80
C ASN A 31 7.01 8.76 -60.66
N ALA A 32 7.49 7.56 -60.96
CA ALA A 32 7.85 6.58 -59.95
C ALA A 32 8.87 7.17 -58.96
N LEU A 33 8.51 7.15 -57.67
CA LEU A 33 9.35 7.62 -56.57
C LEU A 33 9.92 6.41 -55.81
N PRO A 34 11.17 6.48 -55.31
CA PRO A 34 11.71 5.46 -54.41
C PRO A 34 10.94 5.43 -53.09
N ALA A 35 10.93 4.28 -52.41
CA ALA A 35 10.23 4.07 -51.13
C ALA A 35 10.70 5.01 -50.01
N THR A 36 11.93 5.52 -50.10
CA THR A 36 12.48 6.56 -49.22
C THR A 36 13.10 7.65 -50.08
N ILE A 37 12.78 8.91 -49.80
CA ILE A 37 13.28 10.07 -50.54
C ILE A 37 13.65 11.23 -49.62
N ALA A 38 14.69 11.98 -49.99
CA ALA A 38 15.00 13.25 -49.35
C ALA A 38 14.07 14.34 -49.89
N ILE A 39 13.36 15.00 -48.99
CA ILE A 39 12.50 16.15 -49.30
C ILE A 39 13.10 17.40 -48.65
N TYR A 40 13.26 18.46 -49.43
CA TYR A 40 13.61 19.78 -48.91
C TYR A 40 12.34 20.62 -48.86
N LEU A 41 11.95 21.01 -47.65
CA LEU A 41 10.75 21.80 -47.42
C LEU A 41 11.08 23.29 -47.56
N ASN A 42 10.20 24.05 -48.23
CA ASN A 42 10.35 25.50 -48.47
C ASN A 42 11.64 25.92 -49.16
N SER A 43 12.28 25.00 -49.88
CA SER A 43 13.49 25.25 -50.68
C SER A 43 14.67 25.77 -49.82
N GLN A 44 14.69 25.49 -48.51
CA GLN A 44 15.80 25.80 -47.60
C GLN A 44 16.75 24.59 -47.46
N SER A 45 18.07 24.83 -47.49
CA SER A 45 19.10 23.78 -47.42
C SER A 45 19.09 22.98 -46.11
N ASP A 46 18.65 23.62 -45.02
CA ASP A 46 18.71 23.06 -43.67
C ASP A 46 17.43 22.31 -43.26
N ALA A 47 16.38 22.32 -44.11
CA ALA A 47 15.09 21.66 -43.87
C ALA A 47 14.98 20.35 -44.68
N LYS A 48 16.05 19.55 -44.68
CA LYS A 48 16.09 18.23 -45.33
C LYS A 48 15.47 17.18 -44.42
N VAL A 49 14.42 16.52 -44.89
CA VAL A 49 13.77 15.42 -44.18
C VAL A 49 13.79 14.15 -45.04
N GLN A 50 13.99 13.00 -44.40
CA GLN A 50 13.81 11.70 -45.05
C GLN A 50 12.34 11.30 -44.91
N ALA A 51 11.68 11.10 -46.05
CA ALA A 51 10.27 10.73 -46.11
C ALA A 51 10.10 9.33 -46.68
N SER A 52 9.17 8.58 -46.10
CA SER A 52 8.70 7.30 -46.65
C SER A 52 7.61 7.57 -47.68
N VAL A 53 7.68 6.92 -48.83
CA VAL A 53 6.77 7.13 -49.95
C VAL A 53 6.11 5.82 -50.35
N ILE A 54 4.78 5.82 -50.32
CA ILE A 54 3.95 4.77 -50.91
C ILE A 54 3.50 5.27 -52.27
N SER A 55 3.85 4.56 -53.34
CA SER A 55 3.45 4.93 -54.71
C SER A 55 2.73 3.80 -55.41
N TRP A 56 1.81 4.15 -56.31
CA TRP A 56 1.05 3.20 -57.11
C TRP A 56 0.90 3.72 -58.54
N ARG A 57 0.70 2.80 -59.48
CA ARG A 57 0.44 3.15 -60.87
C ARG A 57 -1.02 3.54 -61.04
N ARG A 58 -1.26 4.66 -61.70
CA ARG A 58 -2.61 5.16 -62.04
C ARG A 58 -3.05 4.62 -63.39
N ASN A 59 -4.37 4.52 -63.60
CA ASN A 59 -4.97 4.09 -64.87
C ASN A 59 -5.07 5.26 -65.88
N GLU A 60 -4.02 6.07 -66.01
CA GLU A 60 -3.99 7.25 -66.89
C GLU A 60 -2.96 7.16 -68.02
N THR A 61 -3.20 7.96 -69.06
CA THR A 61 -2.41 8.01 -70.30
C THR A 61 -1.26 9.01 -70.29
N ASP A 62 -1.17 9.93 -69.32
CA ASP A 62 -0.06 10.88 -69.21
C ASP A 62 1.19 10.20 -68.61
N PRO A 63 2.28 10.00 -69.39
CA PRO A 63 3.48 9.34 -68.91
C PRO A 63 4.21 10.12 -67.79
N GLU A 64 4.05 11.45 -67.72
CA GLU A 64 4.73 12.29 -66.73
C GLU A 64 4.06 12.29 -65.34
N ASN A 65 2.83 11.76 -65.25
CA ASN A 65 1.99 11.70 -64.04
C ASN A 65 1.35 10.31 -63.83
N ALA A 66 2.01 9.28 -64.36
CA ALA A 66 1.53 7.90 -64.35
C ALA A 66 1.48 7.25 -62.96
N TYR A 67 2.06 7.90 -61.93
CA TYR A 67 2.09 7.39 -60.56
C TYR A 67 1.42 8.35 -59.59
N GLY A 68 0.59 7.80 -58.70
CA GLY A 68 0.15 8.49 -57.49
C GLY A 68 1.10 8.17 -56.35
N PHE A 69 1.25 9.09 -55.40
CA PHE A 69 2.04 8.86 -54.20
C PHE A 69 1.43 9.48 -52.94
N VAL A 70 1.73 8.85 -51.80
CA VAL A 70 1.61 9.40 -50.45
C VAL A 70 2.99 9.42 -49.83
N ALA A 71 3.50 10.60 -49.50
CA ALA A 71 4.75 10.78 -48.77
C ALA A 71 4.47 11.12 -47.31
N LEU A 72 5.03 10.34 -46.39
CA LEU A 72 5.02 10.61 -44.95
C LEU A 72 6.23 11.47 -44.62
N VAL A 73 5.97 12.71 -44.24
CA VAL A 73 6.98 13.74 -44.04
C VAL A 73 7.10 14.07 -42.55
N PRO A 74 8.20 13.68 -41.90
CA PRO A 74 8.48 14.10 -40.53
C PRO A 74 8.62 15.63 -40.46
N MET A 75 7.99 16.23 -39.46
CA MET A 75 7.93 17.68 -39.26
C MET A 75 8.82 18.17 -38.11
N LYS A 76 9.68 17.29 -37.55
CA LYS A 76 10.67 17.68 -36.54
C LYS A 76 11.50 18.84 -37.11
N ASP A 77 11.54 19.95 -36.36
CA ASP A 77 12.24 21.20 -36.70
C ASP A 77 11.58 22.10 -37.77
N VAL A 78 10.35 21.80 -38.22
CA VAL A 78 9.61 22.63 -39.20
C VAL A 78 8.28 23.11 -38.61
N ALA A 79 8.14 24.42 -38.41
CA ALA A 79 6.89 25.01 -37.91
C ALA A 79 5.69 24.64 -38.83
N PRO A 80 4.63 23.97 -38.33
CA PRO A 80 3.54 23.40 -39.15
C PRO A 80 2.79 24.40 -40.03
N ARG A 81 2.90 25.70 -39.75
CA ARG A 81 2.12 26.76 -40.40
C ARG A 81 2.77 27.38 -41.65
N ARG A 82 3.88 26.84 -42.18
CA ARG A 82 4.62 27.48 -43.30
C ARG A 82 4.99 26.58 -44.48
N LEU A 83 4.39 25.39 -44.64
CA LEU A 83 4.67 24.55 -45.83
C LEU A 83 4.14 25.20 -47.12
N LYS A 84 5.05 25.57 -48.03
CA LYS A 84 4.73 26.18 -49.34
C LYS A 84 5.22 25.35 -50.53
N THR A 85 6.41 24.77 -50.42
CA THR A 85 7.02 23.94 -51.46
C THR A 85 7.68 22.71 -50.86
N ALA A 86 7.74 21.62 -51.62
CA ALA A 86 8.50 20.42 -51.30
C ALA A 86 9.30 19.99 -52.53
N LEU A 87 10.62 20.01 -52.43
CA LEU A 87 11.53 19.54 -53.47
C LEU A 87 11.93 18.09 -53.18
N PHE A 88 11.47 17.18 -54.04
CA PHE A 88 11.77 15.74 -53.94
C PHE A 88 13.08 15.45 -54.68
N GLN A 89 14.11 15.00 -53.96
CA GLN A 89 15.43 14.69 -54.50
C GLN A 89 15.72 13.18 -54.39
N GLY A 90 15.64 12.47 -55.53
CA GLY A 90 15.92 11.04 -55.66
C GLY A 90 16.87 10.73 -56.83
N ALA A 91 16.97 9.46 -57.24
CA ALA A 91 17.86 9.02 -58.33
C ALA A 91 17.49 9.54 -59.75
N GLY A 92 16.51 10.43 -59.86
CA GLY A 92 16.05 11.10 -61.09
C GLY A 92 16.10 12.63 -61.00
N LYS A 93 15.52 13.33 -61.98
CA LYS A 93 15.45 14.81 -61.97
C LYS A 93 14.67 15.28 -60.73
N PRO A 94 15.23 16.18 -59.90
CA PRO A 94 14.50 16.76 -58.77
C PRO A 94 13.20 17.42 -59.23
N ARG A 95 12.10 17.20 -58.51
CA ARG A 95 10.79 17.77 -58.83
C ARG A 95 10.28 18.56 -57.63
N GLU A 96 9.97 19.83 -57.87
CA GLU A 96 9.40 20.72 -56.86
C GLU A 96 7.88 20.70 -56.98
N TYR A 97 7.21 20.45 -55.87
CA TYR A 97 5.76 20.52 -55.76
C TYR A 97 5.36 21.74 -54.92
N ARG A 98 4.36 22.47 -55.38
CA ARG A 98 3.69 23.50 -54.60
C ARG A 98 2.72 22.83 -53.63
N ILE A 99 2.83 23.14 -52.34
CA ILE A 99 1.96 22.59 -51.30
C ILE A 99 0.72 23.48 -51.22
N GLU A 100 -0.44 22.93 -51.57
CA GLU A 100 -1.71 23.60 -51.31
C GLU A 100 -2.04 23.52 -49.82
N ASN A 101 -1.91 24.64 -49.13
CA ASN A 101 -2.12 24.76 -47.68
C ASN A 101 -3.62 24.86 -47.35
N ARG A 102 -4.38 23.85 -47.77
CA ARG A 102 -5.77 23.64 -47.35
C ARG A 102 -5.72 22.63 -46.22
N GLN A 103 -6.28 22.95 -45.06
CA GLN A 103 -6.45 21.96 -43.99
C GLN A 103 -7.47 20.91 -44.43
N GLN A 104 -7.04 19.96 -45.25
CA GLN A 104 -7.87 18.84 -45.65
C GLN A 104 -7.96 17.84 -44.52
N ARG A 105 -9.18 17.34 -44.32
CA ARG A 105 -9.45 16.21 -43.45
C ARG A 105 -8.80 14.96 -44.07
N VAL A 106 -8.17 14.14 -43.23
CA VAL A 106 -7.47 12.92 -43.68
C VAL A 106 -8.43 12.02 -44.46
N GLU A 107 -9.69 11.96 -44.03
CA GLU A 107 -10.79 11.22 -44.66
C GLU A 107 -11.01 11.62 -46.13
N ALA A 108 -10.92 12.92 -46.45
CA ALA A 108 -11.10 13.40 -47.82
C ALA A 108 -9.93 12.99 -48.73
N ILE A 109 -8.71 13.01 -48.19
CA ILE A 109 -7.51 12.55 -48.89
C ILE A 109 -7.60 11.05 -49.19
N LEU A 110 -8.03 10.24 -48.23
CA LEU A 110 -8.17 8.79 -48.41
C LEU A 110 -9.22 8.44 -49.46
N SER A 111 -10.37 9.12 -49.44
CA SER A 111 -11.40 8.94 -50.47
C SER A 111 -10.81 9.19 -51.85
N SER A 112 -10.01 10.25 -51.99
CA SER A 112 -9.35 10.55 -53.25
C SER A 112 -8.26 9.55 -53.62
N ILE A 113 -7.52 9.00 -52.64
CA ILE A 113 -6.55 7.93 -52.89
C ILE A 113 -7.29 6.68 -53.37
N ALA A 114 -8.43 6.32 -52.78
CA ALA A 114 -9.26 5.19 -53.19
C ALA A 114 -9.67 5.30 -54.66
N ASP A 115 -10.20 6.47 -55.05
CA ASP A 115 -10.63 6.74 -56.43
C ASP A 115 -9.46 6.63 -57.44
N GLN A 116 -8.26 7.04 -57.04
CA GLN A 116 -7.08 7.10 -57.92
C GLN A 116 -6.22 5.83 -57.94
N SER A 117 -6.31 4.99 -56.91
CA SER A 117 -5.53 3.76 -56.80
C SER A 117 -6.28 2.51 -57.26
N GLY A 118 -7.61 2.56 -57.32
CA GLY A 118 -8.43 1.46 -57.83
C GLY A 118 -8.06 0.13 -57.15
N PRO A 119 -7.70 -0.93 -57.91
CA PRO A 119 -7.31 -2.21 -57.33
C PRO A 119 -6.10 -2.16 -56.38
N ALA A 120 -5.23 -1.16 -56.51
CA ALA A 120 -4.04 -1.00 -55.66
C ALA A 120 -4.34 -0.35 -54.30
N PHE A 121 -5.58 0.10 -54.05
CA PHE A 121 -5.93 0.84 -52.84
C PHE A 121 -5.58 0.09 -51.55
N ALA A 122 -5.86 -1.21 -51.48
CA ALA A 122 -5.58 -2.02 -50.30
C ALA A 122 -4.08 -2.00 -49.94
N THR A 123 -3.20 -2.24 -50.91
CA THR A 123 -1.74 -2.19 -50.73
C THR A 123 -1.25 -0.78 -50.35
N VAL A 124 -1.86 0.25 -50.93
CA VAL A 124 -1.49 1.65 -50.62
C VAL A 124 -1.85 1.99 -49.17
N ILE A 125 -3.06 1.65 -48.73
CA ILE A 125 -3.51 1.92 -47.37
C ILE A 125 -2.73 1.10 -46.34
N ASP A 126 -2.44 -0.16 -46.62
CA ASP A 126 -1.58 -0.98 -45.76
C ASP A 126 -0.22 -0.31 -45.53
N GLY A 127 0.44 0.13 -46.61
CA GLY A 127 1.73 0.82 -46.51
C GLY A 127 1.64 2.15 -45.75
N VAL A 128 0.53 2.89 -45.91
CA VAL A 128 0.29 4.13 -45.13
C VAL A 128 0.10 3.81 -43.66
N ILE A 129 -0.70 2.79 -43.30
CA ILE A 129 -0.95 2.39 -41.92
C ILE A 129 0.35 1.92 -41.25
N GLU A 130 1.13 1.06 -41.91
CA GLU A 130 2.42 0.57 -41.39
C GLU A 130 3.40 1.73 -41.16
N ALA A 131 3.49 2.67 -42.09
CA ALA A 131 4.35 3.83 -41.95
C ALA A 131 3.87 4.78 -40.83
N LEU A 132 2.57 4.87 -40.56
CA LEU A 132 2.01 5.64 -39.44
C LEU A 132 2.19 4.95 -38.08
N LEU A 133 2.21 3.62 -38.04
CA LEU A 133 2.49 2.81 -36.85
C LEU A 133 3.99 2.70 -36.55
N ALA A 134 4.85 3.07 -37.49
CA ALA A 134 6.30 3.07 -37.28
C ALA A 134 6.71 4.05 -36.16
N GLY A 135 7.59 3.59 -35.27
CA GLY A 135 8.00 4.34 -34.08
C GLY A 135 6.99 4.22 -32.93
N ASP A 136 6.89 5.29 -32.13
CA ASP A 136 5.97 5.39 -30.99
C ASP A 136 4.87 6.42 -31.31
N PRO A 137 3.68 5.98 -31.76
CA PRO A 137 2.61 6.87 -32.20
C PRO A 137 1.91 7.56 -31.01
N ASP A 138 1.75 8.88 -31.08
CA ASP A 138 0.97 9.59 -30.07
C ASP A 138 -0.54 9.26 -30.12
N LYS A 139 -1.30 9.71 -29.11
CA LYS A 139 -2.74 9.46 -29.00
C LYS A 139 -3.54 10.01 -30.21
N LYS A 140 -3.10 11.10 -30.84
CA LYS A 140 -3.79 11.71 -32.00
C LYS A 140 -3.53 10.89 -33.27
N ARG A 141 -2.27 10.47 -33.48
CA ARG A 141 -1.86 9.59 -34.57
C ARG A 141 -2.56 8.25 -34.50
N LEU A 142 -2.58 7.63 -33.32
CA LEU A 142 -3.21 6.32 -33.13
C LEU A 142 -4.73 6.36 -33.39
N LYS A 143 -5.42 7.45 -33.02
CA LYS A 143 -6.83 7.68 -33.40
C LYS A 143 -7.04 7.75 -34.91
N LYS A 144 -6.15 8.43 -35.63
CA LYS A 144 -6.20 8.51 -37.10
C LYS A 144 -5.93 7.14 -37.72
N VAL A 145 -4.91 6.43 -37.24
CA VAL A 145 -4.60 5.06 -37.67
C VAL A 145 -5.80 4.13 -37.46
N ALA A 146 -6.43 4.16 -36.29
CA ALA A 146 -7.60 3.33 -36.01
C ALA A 146 -8.77 3.61 -36.97
N ALA A 147 -8.99 4.87 -37.35
CA ALA A 147 -10.01 5.23 -38.35
C ALA A 147 -9.65 4.73 -39.76
N LEU A 148 -8.36 4.76 -40.14
CA LEU A 148 -7.87 4.17 -41.39
C LEU A 148 -8.11 2.67 -41.42
N VAL A 149 -7.66 1.99 -40.38
CA VAL A 149 -7.78 0.54 -40.22
C VAL A 149 -9.25 0.14 -40.22
N GLN A 150 -10.14 0.87 -39.55
CA GLN A 150 -11.59 0.61 -39.58
C GLN A 150 -12.19 0.65 -40.98
N THR A 151 -11.64 1.45 -41.89
CA THR A 151 -12.13 1.55 -43.27
C THR A 151 -11.56 0.44 -44.15
N ALA A 152 -10.32 0.01 -43.90
CA ALA A 152 -9.62 -1.01 -44.68
C ALA A 152 -9.89 -2.44 -44.20
N ALA A 153 -10.17 -2.62 -42.90
CA ALA A 153 -10.23 -3.91 -42.28
C ALA A 153 -11.49 -4.69 -42.68
N ARG A 154 -11.31 -5.95 -43.04
CA ARG A 154 -12.41 -6.89 -43.23
C ARG A 154 -12.81 -7.52 -41.90
N SER A 155 -14.09 -7.78 -41.69
CA SER A 155 -14.54 -8.54 -40.50
C SER A 155 -14.02 -9.98 -40.58
N ASN A 156 -13.51 -10.51 -39.46
CA ASN A 156 -12.86 -11.80 -39.41
C ASN A 156 -13.12 -12.52 -38.07
N GLY A 157 -14.40 -12.75 -37.78
CA GLY A 157 -14.85 -13.51 -36.61
C GLY A 157 -15.16 -12.67 -35.37
N PHE A 158 -15.33 -13.35 -34.23
CA PHE A 158 -15.77 -12.74 -32.98
C PHE A 158 -14.94 -13.18 -31.77
N ILE A 159 -14.75 -12.26 -30.82
CA ILE A 159 -14.33 -12.55 -29.45
C ILE A 159 -15.59 -12.81 -28.61
N GLU A 160 -15.67 -13.98 -28.00
CA GLU A 160 -16.84 -14.47 -27.27
C GLU A 160 -16.61 -14.48 -25.76
N VAL A 161 -15.36 -14.63 -25.33
CA VAL A 161 -14.97 -14.70 -23.92
C VAL A 161 -13.80 -13.74 -23.71
N LEU A 162 -13.86 -12.98 -22.62
CA LEU A 162 -12.81 -12.04 -22.26
C LEU A 162 -12.75 -11.78 -20.75
N GLY A 163 -11.55 -11.59 -20.23
CA GLY A 163 -11.31 -11.36 -18.80
C GLY A 163 -9.95 -10.71 -18.56
N GLY A 164 -9.83 -9.94 -17.49
CA GLY A 164 -8.55 -9.32 -17.11
C GLY A 164 -7.80 -10.20 -16.13
N LEU A 165 -6.47 -10.18 -16.18
CA LEU A 165 -5.58 -10.79 -15.19
C LEU A 165 -4.98 -9.71 -14.29
N GLU A 166 -4.53 -10.09 -13.09
CA GLU A 166 -3.94 -9.14 -12.12
C GLU A 166 -2.71 -8.40 -12.67
N GLU A 167 -1.92 -9.06 -13.52
CA GLU A 167 -0.73 -8.48 -14.15
C GLU A 167 -1.05 -7.48 -15.28
N GLY A 168 -2.33 -7.24 -15.56
CA GLY A 168 -2.78 -6.27 -16.56
C GLY A 168 -3.00 -6.83 -17.96
N ASP A 169 -2.70 -8.12 -18.18
CA ASP A 169 -3.02 -8.84 -19.41
C ASP A 169 -4.54 -9.04 -19.54
N ILE A 170 -5.03 -9.08 -20.78
CA ILE A 170 -6.41 -9.49 -21.08
C ILE A 170 -6.39 -10.85 -21.75
N TYR A 171 -7.14 -11.79 -21.20
CA TYR A 171 -7.50 -13.01 -21.88
C TYR A 171 -8.61 -12.77 -22.91
N ILE A 172 -8.44 -13.32 -24.11
CA ILE A 172 -9.46 -13.34 -25.16
C ILE A 172 -9.63 -14.77 -25.70
N GLN A 173 -10.87 -15.13 -26.00
CA GLN A 173 -11.20 -16.37 -26.71
C GLN A 173 -12.40 -16.16 -27.62
N GLY A 174 -12.39 -16.83 -28.78
CA GLY A 174 -13.45 -16.74 -29.77
C GLY A 174 -13.14 -17.59 -31.01
N TRP A 175 -13.45 -17.06 -32.19
CA TRP A 175 -13.17 -17.71 -33.47
C TRP A 175 -12.83 -16.71 -34.57
N SER A 176 -12.06 -17.15 -35.55
CA SER A 176 -11.64 -16.35 -36.70
C SER A 176 -11.16 -17.24 -37.86
N SER A 177 -11.18 -16.73 -39.08
CA SER A 177 -10.79 -17.47 -40.30
C SER A 177 -9.33 -17.29 -40.71
N ASP A 178 -8.66 -16.22 -40.27
CA ASP A 178 -7.25 -15.94 -40.60
C ASP A 178 -6.55 -15.23 -39.43
N PHE A 179 -6.73 -15.76 -38.21
CA PHE A 179 -6.11 -15.16 -37.02
C PHE A 179 -4.62 -15.49 -36.96
N PRO A 180 -3.75 -14.50 -36.66
CA PRO A 180 -2.33 -14.76 -36.54
C PRO A 180 -2.03 -15.64 -35.32
N VAL A 181 -1.25 -16.70 -35.51
CA VAL A 181 -0.70 -17.51 -34.43
C VAL A 181 0.69 -16.97 -34.09
N GLY A 182 0.96 -16.81 -32.79
CA GLY A 182 2.20 -16.22 -32.27
C GLY A 182 2.00 -14.83 -31.70
N ARG A 183 3.09 -14.06 -31.63
CA ARG A 183 3.07 -12.67 -31.16
C ARG A 183 2.78 -11.73 -32.32
N THR A 184 1.74 -10.91 -32.16
CA THR A 184 1.32 -9.93 -33.16
C THR A 184 0.98 -8.61 -32.51
N ARG A 185 1.38 -7.51 -33.14
CA ARG A 185 0.93 -6.16 -32.75
C ARG A 185 -0.51 -5.94 -33.21
N VAL A 186 -1.35 -5.47 -32.30
CA VAL A 186 -2.78 -5.24 -32.56
C VAL A 186 -3.20 -3.86 -32.09
N ILE A 187 -4.32 -3.38 -32.62
CA ILE A 187 -4.98 -2.15 -32.17
C ILE A 187 -6.29 -2.55 -31.49
N ALA A 188 -6.30 -2.48 -30.16
CA ALA A 188 -7.47 -2.70 -29.34
C ALA A 188 -8.35 -1.44 -29.31
N ILE A 189 -9.64 -1.57 -29.61
CA ILE A 189 -10.59 -0.46 -29.65
C ILE A 189 -11.49 -0.52 -28.42
N GLU A 190 -11.30 0.43 -27.50
CA GLU A 190 -12.26 0.75 -26.44
C GLU A 190 -13.11 1.98 -26.82
N ASP A 191 -13.01 3.07 -26.05
CA ASP A 191 -13.42 4.42 -26.42
C ASP A 191 -12.30 5.15 -27.17
N VAL A 192 -11.05 4.75 -26.95
CA VAL A 192 -9.86 5.23 -27.64
C VAL A 192 -9.04 4.01 -28.06
N PRO A 193 -8.38 4.03 -29.23
CA PRO A 193 -7.49 2.93 -29.61
C PRO A 193 -6.28 2.84 -28.67
N VAL A 194 -5.91 1.61 -28.34
CA VAL A 194 -4.73 1.23 -27.57
C VAL A 194 -3.90 0.28 -28.43
N LEU A 195 -2.61 0.56 -28.55
CA LEU A 195 -1.67 -0.36 -29.18
C LEU A 195 -1.33 -1.45 -28.16
N ALA A 196 -1.34 -2.70 -28.62
CA ALA A 196 -1.13 -3.86 -27.76
C ALA A 196 -0.31 -4.94 -28.47
N GLU A 197 0.34 -5.78 -27.68
CA GLU A 197 0.89 -7.05 -28.14
C GLU A 197 -0.09 -8.17 -27.78
N LEU A 198 -0.44 -8.98 -28.78
CA LEU A 198 -1.29 -10.15 -28.62
C LEU A 198 -0.45 -11.41 -28.85
N THR A 199 -0.41 -12.28 -27.84
CA THR A 199 0.11 -13.63 -27.93
C THR A 199 -1.06 -14.58 -28.13
N SER A 200 -1.24 -15.10 -29.34
CA SER A 200 -2.41 -15.90 -29.73
C SER A 200 -2.05 -17.27 -30.27
N ALA A 201 -2.99 -18.19 -30.13
CA ALA A 201 -2.95 -19.54 -30.65
C ALA A 201 -4.32 -19.96 -31.18
N ASP A 202 -4.33 -20.95 -32.06
CA ASP A 202 -5.55 -21.52 -32.60
C ASP A 202 -5.85 -22.90 -31.99
N PHE A 203 -7.12 -23.31 -32.06
CA PHE A 203 -7.57 -24.63 -31.65
C PHE A 203 -8.75 -25.09 -32.51
N GLN A 204 -8.91 -26.40 -32.65
CA GLN A 204 -9.99 -26.98 -33.45
C GLN A 204 -11.32 -26.89 -32.70
N ARG A 205 -12.39 -26.53 -33.40
CA ARG A 205 -13.77 -26.46 -32.91
C ARG A 205 -14.68 -27.25 -33.85
N ASP A 206 -15.54 -28.09 -33.30
CA ASP A 206 -16.41 -28.99 -34.09
C ASP A 206 -17.61 -28.25 -34.71
N ASP A 207 -17.96 -27.08 -34.15
CA ASP A 207 -19.04 -26.22 -34.64
C ASP A 207 -18.60 -25.26 -35.75
N LEU A 208 -17.29 -25.15 -36.00
CA LEU A 208 -16.73 -24.34 -37.07
C LEU A 208 -16.39 -25.25 -38.26
N GLY A 209 -16.74 -24.81 -39.48
CA GLY A 209 -16.32 -25.51 -40.70
C GLY A 209 -14.82 -25.39 -40.95
N ASP A 210 -14.34 -25.96 -42.06
CA ASP A 210 -12.90 -26.02 -42.39
C ASP A 210 -12.22 -24.65 -42.62
N GLU A 211 -13.00 -23.56 -42.75
CA GLU A 211 -12.52 -22.20 -43.01
C GLU A 211 -12.41 -21.32 -41.75
N ALA A 212 -12.63 -21.86 -40.54
CA ALA A 212 -12.50 -21.11 -39.30
C ALA A 212 -11.93 -21.97 -38.16
N SER A 213 -11.16 -21.34 -37.28
CA SER A 213 -10.62 -21.98 -36.07
C SER A 213 -11.02 -21.21 -34.82
N GLY A 214 -11.01 -21.92 -33.70
CA GLY A 214 -11.08 -21.29 -32.39
C GLY A 214 -9.79 -20.52 -32.14
N VAL A 215 -9.89 -19.35 -31.53
CA VAL A 215 -8.75 -18.49 -31.19
C VAL A 215 -8.73 -18.27 -29.69
N THR A 216 -7.54 -18.32 -29.11
CA THR A 216 -7.30 -17.98 -27.70
C THR A 216 -6.02 -17.14 -27.61
N GLY A 217 -5.95 -16.20 -26.68
CA GLY A 217 -4.75 -15.40 -26.52
C GLY A 217 -4.73 -14.47 -25.32
N LEU A 218 -3.55 -13.92 -25.07
CA LEU A 218 -3.28 -12.93 -24.03
C LEU A 218 -2.83 -11.64 -24.70
N MET A 219 -3.53 -10.55 -24.39
CA MET A 219 -3.30 -9.23 -24.95
C MET A 219 -2.81 -8.27 -23.87
N LEU A 220 -1.62 -7.72 -24.07
CA LEU A 220 -1.04 -6.70 -23.19
C LEU A 220 -0.97 -5.36 -23.92
N GLY A 221 -1.68 -4.37 -23.40
CA GLY A 221 -1.67 -3.02 -23.95
C GLY A 221 -0.48 -2.19 -23.46
N ASP A 222 -0.02 -1.25 -24.27
CA ASP A 222 0.91 -0.19 -23.83
C ASP A 222 0.30 0.67 -22.70
N LYS A 223 -1.01 0.57 -22.52
CA LYS A 223 -1.79 1.09 -21.40
C LYS A 223 -2.77 0.02 -20.93
N PRO A 224 -3.20 0.04 -19.66
CA PRO A 224 -4.20 -0.88 -19.16
C PRO A 224 -5.46 -0.85 -20.02
N ILE A 225 -5.91 -2.03 -20.45
CA ILE A 225 -7.12 -2.20 -21.24
C ILE A 225 -8.21 -2.73 -20.29
N ASN A 226 -9.43 -2.21 -20.40
CA ASN A 226 -10.59 -2.69 -19.68
C ASN A 226 -11.34 -3.73 -20.54
N PRO A 227 -11.38 -5.02 -20.14
CA PRO A 227 -12.05 -6.08 -20.90
C PRO A 227 -13.53 -5.77 -21.17
N GLY A 228 -14.21 -5.10 -20.23
CA GLY A 228 -15.61 -4.71 -20.34
C GLY A 228 -15.89 -3.65 -21.40
N LYS A 229 -14.88 -2.82 -21.73
CA LYS A 229 -14.99 -1.73 -22.71
C LYS A 229 -14.43 -2.08 -24.08
N LEU A 230 -13.74 -3.21 -24.22
CA LEU A 230 -13.19 -3.66 -25.50
C LEU A 230 -14.34 -3.94 -26.49
N LYS A 231 -14.26 -3.33 -27.68
CA LYS A 231 -15.28 -3.44 -28.74
C LYS A 231 -14.78 -4.23 -29.93
N ARG A 232 -13.49 -4.11 -30.25
CA ARG A 232 -12.88 -4.70 -31.45
C ARG A 232 -11.37 -4.76 -31.31
N VAL A 233 -10.74 -5.73 -31.95
CA VAL A 233 -9.28 -5.79 -32.09
C VAL A 233 -8.93 -5.84 -33.58
N TYR A 234 -8.05 -4.96 -34.03
CA TYR A 234 -7.54 -4.97 -35.40
C TYR A 234 -6.13 -5.55 -35.46
N PHE A 235 -5.88 -6.37 -36.47
CA PHE A 235 -4.59 -7.02 -36.69
C PHE A 235 -4.27 -7.12 -38.18
N ARG A 236 -2.99 -7.30 -38.51
CA ARG A 236 -2.52 -7.51 -39.88
C ARG A 236 -2.44 -9.02 -40.15
N GLY A 237 -3.31 -9.52 -41.03
CA GLY A 237 -3.24 -10.91 -41.52
C GLY A 237 -2.35 -11.02 -42.76
N ARG A 238 -2.53 -12.05 -43.60
CA ARG A 238 -1.73 -12.20 -44.83
C ARG A 238 -2.18 -11.25 -45.95
N GLU A 239 -3.49 -11.17 -46.17
CA GLU A 239 -4.08 -10.43 -47.30
C GLU A 239 -4.46 -8.97 -47.01
N GLY A 240 -4.30 -8.51 -45.77
CA GLY A 240 -4.59 -7.14 -45.38
C GLY A 240 -4.86 -7.00 -43.88
N TRP A 241 -5.50 -5.90 -43.51
CA TRP A 241 -6.03 -5.69 -42.17
C TRP A 241 -7.34 -6.44 -41.94
N TYR A 242 -7.49 -6.99 -40.74
CA TYR A 242 -8.70 -7.65 -40.29
C TYR A 242 -9.15 -7.09 -38.94
N GLY A 243 -10.44 -7.17 -38.68
CA GLY A 243 -11.04 -6.84 -37.38
C GLY A 243 -11.80 -8.02 -36.82
N ILE A 244 -11.48 -8.41 -35.59
CA ILE A 244 -12.28 -9.35 -34.80
C ILE A 244 -13.18 -8.56 -33.84
N GLU A 245 -14.49 -8.77 -33.93
CA GLU A 245 -15.47 -7.99 -33.17
C GLU A 245 -15.76 -8.63 -31.82
N VAL A 246 -15.95 -7.82 -30.78
CA VAL A 246 -16.39 -8.35 -29.50
C VAL A 246 -17.90 -8.63 -29.57
N TYR A 247 -18.28 -9.89 -29.35
CA TYR A 247 -19.67 -10.33 -29.45
C TYR A 247 -20.57 -9.61 -28.44
N GLN A 248 -21.80 -9.27 -28.83
CA GLN A 248 -22.70 -8.50 -27.96
C GLN A 248 -23.06 -9.27 -26.68
N GLN A 249 -23.21 -10.60 -26.77
CA GLN A 249 -23.51 -11.48 -25.63
C GLN A 249 -22.25 -12.18 -25.10
N ARG A 250 -21.09 -11.54 -25.20
CA ARG A 250 -19.82 -12.06 -24.67
C ARG A 250 -19.91 -12.45 -23.19
N VAL A 251 -19.09 -13.41 -22.80
CA VAL A 251 -18.83 -13.75 -21.40
C VAL A 251 -17.68 -12.90 -20.89
N LEU A 252 -17.97 -12.07 -19.88
CA LEU A 252 -16.96 -11.36 -19.10
C LEU A 252 -16.58 -12.22 -17.90
N VAL A 253 -15.37 -12.77 -17.94
CA VAL A 253 -14.83 -13.66 -16.91
C VAL A 253 -14.22 -12.79 -15.80
N ALA A 254 -14.53 -13.09 -14.54
CA ALA A 254 -13.91 -12.43 -13.40
C ALA A 254 -12.41 -12.77 -13.35
N PRO A 255 -11.53 -11.86 -12.88
CA PRO A 255 -10.09 -12.10 -12.91
C PRO A 255 -9.63 -13.42 -12.30
N SER A 256 -10.23 -13.83 -11.19
CA SER A 256 -9.95 -15.11 -10.52
C SER A 256 -10.30 -16.33 -11.38
N ASP A 257 -11.27 -16.23 -12.28
CA ASP A 257 -11.76 -17.36 -13.07
C ASP A 257 -11.00 -17.51 -14.40
N VAL A 258 -10.27 -16.47 -14.82
CA VAL A 258 -9.54 -16.45 -16.10
C VAL A 258 -8.54 -17.61 -16.23
N PRO A 259 -7.68 -17.93 -15.23
CA PRO A 259 -6.76 -19.05 -15.33
C PRO A 259 -7.47 -20.39 -15.60
N ALA A 260 -8.64 -20.62 -14.98
CA ALA A 260 -9.44 -21.83 -15.21
C ALA A 260 -9.97 -21.90 -16.64
N HIS A 261 -10.42 -20.77 -17.18
CA HIS A 261 -10.83 -20.68 -18.58
C HIS A 261 -9.67 -20.99 -19.54
N ILE A 262 -8.48 -20.46 -19.30
CA ILE A 262 -7.30 -20.76 -20.11
C ILE A 262 -7.00 -22.27 -20.07
N ARG A 263 -6.97 -22.89 -18.87
CA ARG A 263 -6.72 -24.34 -18.72
C ARG A 263 -7.72 -25.18 -19.52
N SER A 264 -9.00 -24.79 -19.57
CA SER A 264 -10.05 -25.54 -20.27
C SER A 264 -9.83 -25.70 -21.78
N VAL A 265 -9.04 -24.81 -22.39
CA VAL A 265 -8.76 -24.84 -23.83
C VAL A 265 -7.36 -25.37 -24.15
N LEU A 266 -6.41 -25.32 -23.22
CA LEU A 266 -4.99 -25.63 -23.46
C LEU A 266 -4.74 -26.97 -24.17
N ASP A 267 -5.47 -28.03 -23.80
CA ASP A 267 -5.30 -29.37 -24.39
C ASP A 267 -5.62 -29.43 -25.90
N ARG A 268 -6.37 -28.45 -26.40
CA ARG A 268 -6.80 -28.35 -27.81
C ARG A 268 -5.97 -27.35 -28.61
N VAL A 269 -5.13 -26.55 -27.94
CA VAL A 269 -4.37 -25.46 -28.55
C VAL A 269 -3.22 -26.01 -29.41
N ARG A 270 -3.05 -25.43 -30.60
CA ARG A 270 -1.91 -25.69 -31.49
C ARG A 270 -1.10 -24.40 -31.61
N ALA A 271 0.13 -24.41 -31.11
CA ALA A 271 1.03 -23.26 -31.24
C ALA A 271 2.50 -23.68 -31.07
N PRO A 272 3.44 -22.82 -31.49
CA PRO A 272 4.86 -22.97 -31.13
C PRO A 272 5.05 -23.09 -29.61
N GLU A 273 6.08 -23.83 -29.18
CA GLU A 273 6.34 -24.15 -27.77
C GLU A 273 6.38 -22.90 -26.87
N ASN A 274 7.04 -21.82 -27.31
CA ASN A 274 7.13 -20.57 -26.56
C ASN A 274 5.76 -19.90 -26.31
N ILE A 275 4.79 -20.09 -27.20
CA ILE A 275 3.43 -19.56 -27.07
C ILE A 275 2.61 -20.45 -26.12
N LEU A 276 2.74 -21.76 -26.26
CA LEU A 276 2.12 -22.72 -25.34
C LEU A 276 2.61 -22.50 -23.91
N THR A 277 3.92 -22.35 -23.69
CA THR A 277 4.48 -22.05 -22.37
C THR A 277 3.90 -20.74 -21.80
N HIS A 278 3.76 -19.70 -22.61
CA HIS A 278 3.21 -18.43 -22.15
C HIS A 278 1.72 -18.55 -21.74
N LEU A 279 0.91 -19.26 -22.52
CA LEU A 279 -0.49 -19.55 -22.16
C LEU A 279 -0.56 -20.45 -20.92
N GLN A 280 0.30 -21.46 -20.82
CA GLN A 280 0.38 -22.34 -19.65
C GLN A 280 0.74 -21.57 -18.37
N MET A 281 1.70 -20.64 -18.44
CA MET A 281 2.04 -19.78 -17.31
C MET A 281 0.82 -18.98 -16.83
N ALA A 282 0.06 -18.37 -17.75
CA ALA A 282 -1.16 -17.64 -17.38
C ALA A 282 -2.26 -18.55 -16.83
N ALA A 283 -2.36 -19.78 -17.34
CA ALA A 283 -3.29 -20.79 -16.87
C ALA A 283 -2.97 -21.30 -15.46
N HIS A 284 -1.73 -21.14 -15.01
CA HIS A 284 -1.29 -21.48 -13.65
C HIS A 284 -1.12 -20.24 -12.77
N ARG A 285 -1.70 -19.08 -13.13
CA ARG A 285 -1.78 -17.95 -12.20
C ARG A 285 -2.81 -18.21 -11.10
N PHE A 286 -2.74 -17.40 -10.05
CA PHE A 286 -3.63 -17.50 -8.90
C PHE A 286 -5.10 -17.34 -9.32
N ASP A 287 -5.94 -18.27 -8.90
CA ASP A 287 -7.38 -18.33 -9.20
C ASP A 287 -8.27 -18.41 -7.95
N GLY A 288 -7.69 -18.11 -6.77
CA GLY A 288 -8.38 -18.20 -5.48
C GLY A 288 -8.25 -19.56 -4.78
N ARG A 289 -7.73 -20.61 -5.45
CA ARG A 289 -7.61 -21.95 -4.86
C ARG A 289 -6.25 -22.18 -4.21
N ASP A 290 -6.24 -23.06 -3.21
CA ASP A 290 -5.00 -23.64 -2.67
C ASP A 290 -4.48 -24.71 -3.63
N THR A 291 -3.38 -24.41 -4.31
CA THR A 291 -2.70 -25.36 -5.19
C THR A 291 -1.48 -26.00 -4.55
N VAL A 292 -1.03 -25.53 -3.38
CA VAL A 292 0.05 -26.18 -2.61
C VAL A 292 -0.40 -27.54 -2.10
N SER A 293 -1.65 -27.64 -1.63
CA SER A 293 -2.24 -28.90 -1.18
C SER A 293 -2.39 -29.95 -2.29
N GLU A 294 -2.45 -29.51 -3.54
CA GLU A 294 -2.60 -30.36 -4.73
C GLU A 294 -1.25 -30.82 -5.34
N LEU A 295 -0.12 -30.31 -4.83
CA LEU A 295 1.21 -30.70 -5.31
C LEU A 295 1.45 -32.21 -5.10
N ASP A 296 1.98 -32.84 -6.15
CA ASP A 296 2.43 -34.23 -6.21
C ASP A 296 3.83 -34.44 -5.60
N ARG A 297 4.35 -33.42 -4.94
CA ARG A 297 5.65 -33.36 -4.26
C ARG A 297 5.46 -33.18 -2.76
N PRO A 298 6.46 -33.50 -1.92
CA PRO A 298 6.38 -33.33 -0.47
C PRO A 298 6.49 -31.86 -0.05
N VAL A 299 5.58 -31.02 -0.52
CA VAL A 299 5.49 -29.61 -0.14
C VAL A 299 4.11 -29.36 0.44
N ARG A 300 4.03 -28.99 1.71
CA ARG A 300 2.76 -28.58 2.35
C ARG A 300 2.98 -27.34 3.18
N ILE A 301 1.98 -26.47 3.19
CA ILE A 301 1.95 -25.28 4.01
C ILE A 301 0.62 -25.25 4.76
N GLY A 302 0.65 -24.81 6.01
CA GLY A 302 -0.55 -24.55 6.80
C GLY A 302 -0.43 -23.18 7.45
N ILE A 303 -1.52 -22.44 7.47
CA ILE A 303 -1.58 -21.10 8.07
C ILE A 303 -2.36 -21.20 9.38
N ASP A 304 -1.70 -20.88 10.49
CA ASP A 304 -2.34 -20.86 11.81
C ASP A 304 -3.18 -19.58 11.96
N PHE A 305 -2.63 -18.44 11.53
CA PHE A 305 -3.36 -17.18 11.40
C PHE A 305 -2.70 -16.24 10.39
N SER A 306 -3.51 -15.33 9.86
CA SER A 306 -3.06 -14.13 9.16
C SER A 306 -3.82 -12.92 9.69
N LEU A 307 -3.10 -11.89 10.11
CA LEU A 307 -3.65 -10.69 10.73
C LEU A 307 -3.22 -9.47 9.91
N LEU A 308 -4.19 -8.63 9.56
CA LEU A 308 -3.94 -7.32 8.98
C LEU A 308 -3.91 -6.29 10.13
N ILE A 309 -2.74 -5.73 10.38
CA ILE A 309 -2.51 -4.69 11.39
C ILE A 309 -2.68 -3.35 10.70
N GLU A 310 -3.74 -2.63 11.06
CA GLU A 310 -4.10 -1.37 10.42
C GLU A 310 -2.98 -0.34 10.51
N GLY A 311 -2.70 0.30 9.38
CA GLY A 311 -1.64 1.30 9.30
C GLY A 311 -0.23 0.77 9.56
N SER A 312 0.00 -0.55 9.43
CA SER A 312 1.33 -1.17 9.63
C SER A 312 1.64 -2.27 8.61
N GLY A 313 0.83 -3.33 8.50
CA GLY A 313 1.11 -4.43 7.57
C GLY A 313 0.43 -5.76 7.92
N VAL A 314 0.94 -6.86 7.36
CA VAL A 314 0.36 -8.22 7.55
C VAL A 314 1.30 -9.09 8.40
N LEU A 315 0.77 -9.65 9.49
CA LEU A 315 1.43 -10.65 10.31
C LEU A 315 0.90 -12.05 9.95
N ILE A 316 1.79 -12.97 9.59
CA ILE A 316 1.45 -14.32 9.15
C ILE A 316 2.20 -15.32 10.03
N SER A 317 1.48 -16.31 10.53
CA SER A 317 2.09 -17.47 11.19
C SER A 317 1.50 -18.77 10.67
N GLY A 318 2.36 -19.78 10.57
CA GLY A 318 2.01 -21.06 10.02
C GLY A 318 3.18 -22.02 10.07
N TRP A 319 3.13 -23.05 9.23
CA TRP A 319 4.19 -24.03 9.06
C TRP A 319 4.37 -24.39 7.60
N MET A 320 5.60 -24.76 7.21
CA MET A 320 5.91 -25.27 5.88
C MET A 320 6.79 -26.53 5.98
N LEU A 321 6.34 -27.59 5.33
CA LEU A 321 7.09 -28.81 5.05
C LEU A 321 7.64 -28.77 3.63
N ASP A 322 8.94 -28.96 3.51
CA ASP A 322 9.68 -29.09 2.26
C ASP A 322 10.99 -29.86 2.51
N PRO A 323 10.94 -31.18 2.81
CA PRO A 323 12.12 -32.00 3.09
C PRO A 323 13.08 -32.06 1.89
N ASP A 324 12.55 -32.01 0.67
CA ASP A 324 13.33 -32.16 -0.57
C ASP A 324 13.89 -30.82 -1.10
N ARG A 325 13.52 -29.69 -0.47
CA ARG A 325 13.93 -28.34 -0.86
C ARG A 325 13.48 -27.96 -2.27
N ALA A 326 12.25 -28.31 -2.61
CA ALA A 326 11.64 -27.99 -3.89
C ALA A 326 11.14 -26.54 -3.98
N VAL A 327 10.98 -25.84 -2.85
CA VAL A 327 10.56 -24.43 -2.81
C VAL A 327 11.77 -23.52 -2.87
N GLU A 328 11.83 -22.66 -3.89
CA GLU A 328 12.95 -21.73 -4.12
C GLU A 328 12.78 -20.38 -3.41
N ASN A 329 11.53 -19.94 -3.30
CA ASN A 329 11.12 -18.66 -2.75
C ASN A 329 9.64 -18.70 -2.36
N VAL A 330 9.28 -17.83 -1.43
CA VAL A 330 7.89 -17.63 -1.02
C VAL A 330 7.62 -16.13 -1.02
N PHE A 331 6.59 -15.71 -1.74
CA PHE A 331 6.16 -14.33 -1.83
C PHE A 331 4.78 -14.15 -1.22
N LEU A 332 4.59 -13.09 -0.43
CA LEU A 332 3.28 -12.54 -0.14
C LEU A 332 2.86 -11.63 -1.30
N ARG A 333 1.65 -11.85 -1.81
CA ARG A 333 0.99 -11.01 -2.80
C ARG A 333 -0.19 -10.31 -2.13
N VAL A 334 -0.18 -8.98 -2.17
CA VAL A 334 -1.22 -8.13 -1.57
C VAL A 334 -1.26 -6.79 -2.28
N ASN A 335 -2.42 -6.35 -2.75
CA ASN A 335 -2.59 -5.06 -3.45
C ASN A 335 -1.59 -4.80 -4.60
N GLY A 336 -1.21 -5.85 -5.35
CA GLY A 336 -0.20 -5.77 -6.39
C GLY A 336 1.25 -5.65 -5.89
N GLU A 337 1.47 -5.49 -4.58
CA GLU A 337 2.78 -5.60 -3.97
C GLU A 337 3.23 -7.06 -3.90
N VAL A 338 4.55 -7.23 -4.00
CA VAL A 338 5.22 -8.53 -4.05
C VAL A 338 6.34 -8.53 -3.03
N VAL A 339 6.15 -9.28 -1.96
CA VAL A 339 7.01 -9.21 -0.78
C VAL A 339 7.59 -10.60 -0.53
N ARG A 340 8.89 -10.79 -0.76
CA ARG A 340 9.56 -12.08 -0.47
C ARG A 340 9.59 -12.32 1.04
N ILE A 341 9.08 -13.44 1.55
CA ILE A 341 8.94 -13.68 3.00
C ILE A 341 9.86 -14.76 3.57
N ASP A 342 10.34 -15.69 2.73
CA ASP A 342 11.15 -16.83 3.17
C ASP A 342 12.57 -16.46 3.63
N ASP A 343 13.06 -15.29 3.27
CA ASP A 343 14.37 -14.77 3.66
C ASP A 343 14.37 -14.08 5.02
N ARG A 344 13.19 -13.69 5.53
CA ARG A 344 13.02 -12.90 6.75
C ARG A 344 12.22 -13.57 7.86
N TRP A 345 11.45 -14.61 7.56
CA TRP A 345 10.61 -15.27 8.55
C TRP A 345 11.41 -15.86 9.73
N THR A 346 10.83 -15.81 10.93
CA THR A 346 11.42 -16.44 12.12
C THR A 346 10.92 -17.87 12.22
N ARG A 347 11.83 -18.86 12.18
CA ARG A 347 11.46 -20.28 12.29
C ARG A 347 11.07 -20.66 13.72
N GLN A 348 10.05 -21.49 13.84
CA GLN A 348 9.52 -21.99 15.10
C GLN A 348 9.48 -23.52 15.12
N SER A 349 9.64 -24.11 16.31
CA SER A 349 9.53 -25.56 16.48
C SER A 349 8.05 -25.98 16.47
N ARG A 350 7.72 -26.96 15.64
CA ARG A 350 6.39 -27.53 15.39
C ARG A 350 6.48 -29.06 15.32
N ALA A 351 6.75 -29.68 16.46
CA ALA A 351 6.86 -31.14 16.57
C ALA A 351 5.52 -31.85 16.29
N ASP A 352 4.40 -31.16 16.51
CA ASP A 352 3.05 -31.57 16.10
C ASP A 352 2.96 -31.81 14.59
N VAL A 353 3.53 -30.90 13.79
CA VAL A 353 3.56 -31.03 12.32
C VAL A 353 4.41 -32.22 11.91
N THR A 354 5.61 -32.36 12.48
CA THR A 354 6.49 -33.52 12.19
C THR A 354 5.78 -34.84 12.49
N SER A 355 5.07 -34.92 13.62
CA SER A 355 4.36 -36.12 14.04
C SER A 355 3.17 -36.45 13.13
N ALA A 356 2.45 -35.43 12.64
CA ALA A 356 1.31 -35.60 11.76
C ALA A 356 1.68 -36.23 10.40
N PHE A 357 2.87 -35.92 9.88
CA PHE A 357 3.33 -36.40 8.57
C PHE A 357 4.34 -37.55 8.64
N ALA A 358 4.71 -38.02 9.84
CA ALA A 358 5.74 -39.04 10.03
C ALA A 358 5.46 -40.38 9.32
N ASN A 359 4.19 -40.72 9.11
CA ASN A 359 3.77 -41.97 8.47
C ASN A 359 3.28 -41.78 7.02
N ASP A 360 3.35 -40.56 6.48
CA ASP A 360 2.96 -40.30 5.10
C ASP A 360 4.10 -40.71 4.14
N PRO A 361 3.87 -41.64 3.20
CA PRO A 361 4.88 -42.07 2.24
C PRO A 361 5.48 -40.93 1.41
N MET A 362 4.69 -39.89 1.10
CA MET A 362 5.14 -38.71 0.35
C MET A 362 6.24 -37.98 1.13
N PHE A 363 6.16 -37.95 2.46
CA PHE A 363 7.09 -37.24 3.35
C PHE A 363 8.17 -38.15 3.95
N SER A 364 8.50 -39.28 3.31
CA SER A 364 9.52 -40.21 3.81
C SER A 364 10.93 -39.60 3.96
N GLY A 365 11.23 -38.50 3.26
CA GLY A 365 12.46 -37.71 3.42
C GLY A 365 12.51 -36.81 4.67
N LEU A 366 11.42 -36.72 5.44
CA LEU A 366 11.33 -35.89 6.63
C LEU A 366 12.29 -36.38 7.73
N ASN A 367 13.10 -35.48 8.28
CA ASN A 367 13.97 -35.79 9.42
C ASN A 367 13.21 -35.59 10.74
N PRO A 368 12.92 -36.65 11.53
CA PRO A 368 12.13 -36.54 12.76
C PRO A 368 12.77 -35.68 13.86
N ALA A 369 14.09 -35.43 13.78
CA ALA A 369 14.80 -34.59 14.73
C ALA A 369 14.72 -33.09 14.38
N ARG A 370 14.26 -32.73 13.18
CA ARG A 370 14.16 -31.34 12.73
C ARG A 370 12.72 -30.88 12.76
N ASN A 371 12.33 -30.19 13.83
CA ASN A 371 10.96 -29.72 14.01
C ASN A 371 10.76 -28.23 13.65
N ASN A 372 11.77 -27.55 13.12
CA ASN A 372 11.70 -26.12 12.81
C ASN A 372 10.92 -25.85 11.53
N HIS A 373 9.67 -26.31 11.45
CA HIS A 373 8.76 -26.15 10.31
C HIS A 373 7.88 -24.92 10.41
N GLY A 374 7.65 -24.42 11.62
CA GLY A 374 6.87 -23.22 11.87
C GLY A 374 7.56 -21.97 11.35
N PHE A 375 6.78 -20.96 11.02
CA PHE A 375 7.25 -19.64 10.65
C PHE A 375 6.35 -18.54 11.23
N LEU A 376 6.96 -17.39 11.47
CA LEU A 376 6.30 -16.14 11.81
C LEU A 376 6.95 -15.03 10.99
N VAL A 377 6.14 -14.27 10.26
CA VAL A 377 6.64 -13.16 9.46
C VAL A 377 5.72 -11.96 9.52
N PHE A 378 6.30 -10.79 9.74
CA PHE A 378 5.63 -9.51 9.55
C PHE A 378 6.07 -8.90 8.22
N CYS A 379 5.09 -8.50 7.42
CA CYS A 379 5.28 -7.83 6.14
C CYS A 379 4.74 -6.40 6.24
N PRO A 380 5.61 -5.38 6.34
CA PRO A 380 5.14 -4.00 6.30
C PRO A 380 4.48 -3.72 4.94
N LEU A 381 3.37 -2.99 4.96
CA LEU A 381 2.69 -2.52 3.76
C LEU A 381 2.66 -0.99 3.77
N ASP A 382 2.76 -0.38 2.58
CA ASP A 382 2.69 1.07 2.46
C ASP A 382 1.27 1.58 2.78
N ASP A 383 0.25 0.85 2.34
CA ASP A 383 -1.16 1.15 2.56
C ASP A 383 -1.93 -0.06 3.10
N THR A 384 -3.02 0.21 3.84
CA THR A 384 -3.92 -0.85 4.29
C THR A 384 -4.78 -1.33 3.11
N PRO A 385 -4.69 -2.62 2.70
CA PRO A 385 -5.41 -3.12 1.54
C PRO A 385 -6.93 -3.10 1.75
N PRO A 386 -7.72 -2.85 0.68
CA PRO A 386 -9.16 -3.07 0.68
C PRO A 386 -9.54 -4.51 1.07
N SER A 387 -10.71 -4.70 1.70
CA SER A 387 -11.14 -6.02 2.19
C SER A 387 -11.50 -7.04 1.10
N ASP A 388 -11.74 -6.58 -0.13
CA ASP A 388 -12.15 -7.39 -1.27
C ASP A 388 -10.97 -7.84 -2.16
N GLN A 389 -9.74 -7.40 -1.85
CA GLN A 389 -8.57 -7.81 -2.59
C GLN A 389 -8.06 -9.18 -2.13
N PRO A 390 -7.68 -10.07 -3.06
CA PRO A 390 -7.06 -11.33 -2.71
C PRO A 390 -5.70 -11.09 -2.04
N VAL A 391 -5.45 -11.86 -0.99
CA VAL A 391 -4.15 -11.94 -0.33
C VAL A 391 -3.75 -13.40 -0.35
N TYR A 392 -2.53 -13.70 -0.80
CA TYR A 392 -2.08 -15.09 -0.93
C TYR A 392 -0.56 -15.20 -0.87
N LEU A 393 -0.10 -16.41 -0.56
CA LEU A 393 1.31 -16.79 -0.72
C LEU A 393 1.52 -17.46 -2.08
N GLU A 394 2.58 -17.07 -2.76
CA GLU A 394 3.06 -17.67 -4.01
C GLU A 394 4.40 -18.36 -3.73
N LEU A 395 4.47 -19.66 -4.02
CA LEU A 395 5.66 -20.49 -3.83
C LEU A 395 6.26 -20.79 -5.20
N GLY A 396 7.50 -20.35 -5.43
CA GLY A 396 8.27 -20.77 -6.59
C GLY A 396 8.75 -22.21 -6.42
N ILE A 397 8.34 -23.10 -7.32
CA ILE A 397 8.68 -24.53 -7.28
C ILE A 397 9.73 -24.85 -8.35
N SER A 398 10.83 -25.50 -7.96
CA SER A 398 11.88 -25.90 -8.90
C SER A 398 11.34 -26.78 -10.02
N ASP A 399 11.64 -26.44 -11.27
CA ASP A 399 11.21 -27.17 -12.47
C ASP A 399 9.68 -27.35 -12.59
N ALA A 400 8.86 -26.45 -12.01
CA ALA A 400 7.41 -26.50 -12.10
C ALA A 400 6.78 -25.08 -12.08
N PHE A 401 5.47 -25.01 -12.29
CA PHE A 401 4.73 -23.75 -12.12
C PHE A 401 4.61 -23.36 -10.63
N PRO A 402 4.44 -22.07 -10.32
CA PRO A 402 4.22 -21.63 -8.94
C PRO A 402 2.99 -22.30 -8.32
N ALA A 403 3.04 -22.50 -7.01
CA ALA A 403 1.92 -22.95 -6.20
C ALA A 403 1.41 -21.83 -5.30
N TYR A 404 0.13 -21.85 -4.94
CA TYR A 404 -0.52 -20.75 -4.23
C TYR A 404 -1.23 -21.23 -2.98
N CYS A 405 -1.13 -20.45 -1.91
CA CYS A 405 -1.86 -20.65 -0.67
C CYS A 405 -2.67 -19.37 -0.37
N PRO A 406 -4.01 -19.39 -0.53
CA PRO A 406 -4.85 -18.23 -0.23
C PRO A 406 -4.80 -17.89 1.26
N LEU A 407 -4.74 -16.59 1.56
CA LEU A 407 -4.80 -16.06 2.91
C LEU A 407 -6.13 -15.32 3.11
N ASN A 408 -6.66 -15.36 4.32
CA ASN A 408 -7.83 -14.59 4.73
C ASN A 408 -7.47 -13.72 5.95
N PRO A 409 -6.73 -12.61 5.77
CA PRO A 409 -6.28 -11.79 6.88
C PRO A 409 -7.45 -11.20 7.66
N THR A 410 -7.46 -11.39 8.97
CA THR A 410 -8.43 -10.73 9.85
C THR A 410 -7.84 -9.41 10.37
N ARG A 411 -8.64 -8.34 10.35
CA ARG A 411 -8.22 -7.05 10.92
C ARG A 411 -8.06 -7.19 12.43
N SER A 412 -6.98 -6.62 12.96
CA SER A 412 -6.64 -6.70 14.38
C SER A 412 -5.81 -5.48 14.79
N SER A 413 -5.97 -5.01 16.03
CA SER A 413 -4.99 -4.10 16.62
C SER A 413 -3.66 -4.84 16.86
N ALA A 414 -2.56 -4.10 16.97
CA ALA A 414 -1.26 -4.69 17.26
C ALA A 414 -1.24 -5.39 18.62
N ARG A 415 -1.88 -4.80 19.65
CA ARG A 415 -2.01 -5.39 20.97
C ARG A 415 -2.79 -6.71 20.93
N GLN A 416 -3.91 -6.74 20.21
CA GLN A 416 -4.69 -7.97 20.01
C GLN A 416 -3.91 -9.06 19.24
N ALA A 417 -3.09 -8.66 18.26
CA ALA A 417 -2.25 -9.59 17.53
C ALA A 417 -1.17 -10.18 18.44
N LEU A 418 -0.48 -9.33 19.20
CA LEU A 418 0.57 -9.76 20.12
C LEU A 418 0.02 -10.63 21.25
N SER A 419 -1.18 -10.32 21.77
CA SER A 419 -1.78 -11.09 22.87
C SER A 419 -2.13 -12.52 22.45
N ARG A 420 -2.30 -12.77 21.14
CA ARG A 420 -2.45 -14.12 20.59
C ARG A 420 -1.12 -14.86 20.45
N VAL A 421 -0.02 -14.16 20.18
CA VAL A 421 1.25 -14.78 19.74
C VAL A 421 2.27 -14.89 20.86
N LEU A 422 2.45 -13.81 21.64
CA LEU A 422 3.48 -13.77 22.69
C LEU A 422 3.32 -14.87 23.74
N PRO A 423 2.10 -15.24 24.20
CA PRO A 423 1.95 -16.32 25.18
C PRO A 423 2.45 -17.70 24.73
N SER A 424 2.55 -17.94 23.40
CA SER A 424 3.08 -19.21 22.87
C SER A 424 4.61 -19.26 22.79
N LEU A 425 5.29 -18.13 23.00
CA LEU A 425 6.74 -18.05 22.92
C LEU A 425 7.34 -18.23 24.32
N ASP A 426 8.37 -19.06 24.43
CA ASP A 426 9.19 -19.11 25.64
C ASP A 426 10.04 -17.82 25.72
N PRO A 427 9.88 -16.97 26.77
CA PRO A 427 10.61 -15.73 26.90
C PRO A 427 12.14 -15.92 26.89
N ARG A 428 12.64 -17.07 27.33
CA ARG A 428 14.08 -17.34 27.41
C ARG A 428 14.64 -17.92 26.11
N SER A 429 13.80 -18.14 25.10
CA SER A 429 14.21 -18.74 23.83
C SER A 429 14.83 -17.72 22.87
N VAL A 430 15.78 -18.20 22.04
CA VAL A 430 16.34 -17.43 20.91
C VAL A 430 15.25 -17.06 19.90
N THR A 431 14.23 -17.92 19.73
CA THR A 431 13.08 -17.68 18.86
C THR A 431 12.30 -16.44 19.30
N ALA A 432 12.09 -16.24 20.60
CA ALA A 432 11.41 -15.06 21.11
C ALA A 432 12.21 -13.78 20.81
N SER A 433 13.52 -13.78 21.08
CA SER A 433 14.40 -12.64 20.76
C SER A 433 14.39 -12.29 19.27
N ASN A 434 14.52 -13.30 18.39
CA ASN A 434 14.45 -13.10 16.94
C ASN A 434 13.06 -12.61 16.49
N SER A 435 11.98 -13.05 17.14
CA SER A 435 10.62 -12.61 16.81
C SER A 435 10.41 -11.14 17.18
N ILE A 436 10.90 -10.70 18.34
CA ILE A 436 10.91 -9.28 18.73
C ILE A 436 11.70 -8.47 17.72
N GLU A 437 12.95 -8.82 17.45
CA GLU A 437 13.84 -7.99 16.62
C GLU A 437 13.40 -7.92 15.15
N ARG A 438 12.96 -9.05 14.57
CA ARG A 438 12.71 -9.15 13.13
C ARG A 438 11.24 -8.99 12.74
N GLN A 439 10.30 -9.29 13.64
CA GLN A 439 8.88 -9.32 13.31
C GLN A 439 8.10 -8.24 14.07
N PHE A 440 8.07 -8.31 15.40
CA PHE A 440 7.22 -7.44 16.21
C PHE A 440 7.74 -6.01 16.34
N GLY A 441 9.06 -5.84 16.44
CA GLY A 441 9.68 -4.52 16.48
C GLY A 441 9.38 -3.67 15.24
N PRO A 442 9.65 -4.19 14.02
CA PRO A 442 9.25 -3.53 12.78
C PRO A 442 7.73 -3.28 12.69
N MET A 443 6.92 -4.23 13.17
CA MET A 443 5.46 -4.06 13.24
C MET A 443 5.07 -2.84 14.07
N LEU A 444 5.63 -2.67 15.27
CA LEU A 444 5.35 -1.51 16.13
C LEU A 444 5.91 -0.19 15.57
N GLN A 445 7.04 -0.22 14.87
CA GLN A 445 7.62 0.97 14.26
C GLN A 445 6.82 1.52 13.10
N GLY A 446 6.20 0.63 12.31
CA GLY A 446 5.34 0.99 11.20
C GLY A 446 3.97 1.51 11.61
N MET A 447 3.57 1.36 12.88
CA MET A 447 2.21 1.68 13.33
C MET A 447 1.86 3.15 13.17
N THR A 448 0.83 3.38 12.37
CA THR A 448 0.06 4.62 12.33
C THR A 448 -1.31 4.39 12.96
N SER A 449 -1.35 4.11 14.28
CA SER A 449 -2.63 3.96 14.97
C SER A 449 -3.41 5.27 15.01
N GLN A 450 -4.74 5.18 14.90
CA GLN A 450 -5.61 6.32 15.17
C GLN A 450 -5.46 6.76 16.63
N ASN A 451 -5.56 8.07 16.85
CA ASN A 451 -5.61 8.60 18.21
C ASN A 451 -6.92 8.18 18.88
N PRO A 452 -6.90 7.88 20.19
CA PRO A 452 -8.12 7.66 20.93
C PRO A 452 -8.97 8.92 20.87
N TYR A 453 -10.28 8.74 20.78
CA TYR A 453 -11.22 9.87 20.64
C TYR A 453 -12.45 9.67 21.51
N ALA A 454 -12.97 10.79 22.01
CA ALA A 454 -14.20 10.81 22.79
C ALA A 454 -15.40 10.47 21.89
N VAL A 455 -16.18 9.48 22.30
CA VAL A 455 -17.44 9.07 21.68
C VAL A 455 -18.61 9.73 22.39
N ASP A 456 -18.55 9.79 23.73
CA ASP A 456 -19.63 10.33 24.55
C ASP A 456 -19.10 11.07 25.78
N ILE A 457 -19.79 12.11 26.22
CA ILE A 457 -19.38 13.00 27.31
C ILE A 457 -20.58 13.33 28.20
N HIS A 458 -20.42 13.08 29.51
CA HIS A 458 -21.46 13.34 30.51
C HIS A 458 -20.93 14.24 31.64
N ASP A 459 -21.58 15.37 31.85
CA ASP A 459 -21.25 16.27 32.96
C ASP A 459 -22.17 16.01 34.16
N ILE A 460 -21.56 15.92 35.35
CA ILE A 460 -22.19 15.76 36.66
C ILE A 460 -21.72 16.90 37.56
N GLY A 461 -22.67 17.58 38.22
CA GLY A 461 -22.36 18.77 39.01
C GLY A 461 -22.17 20.01 38.13
N ASP A 462 -21.37 20.96 38.61
CA ASP A 462 -21.09 22.23 37.93
C ASP A 462 -19.64 22.22 37.42
N PHE A 463 -19.41 21.50 36.33
CA PHE A 463 -18.07 21.39 35.73
C PHE A 463 -17.64 22.74 35.13
N ASP A 464 -16.66 23.39 35.75
CA ASP A 464 -16.16 24.70 35.33
C ASP A 464 -15.08 24.59 34.24
N GLU A 465 -15.47 24.83 32.98
CA GLU A 465 -14.56 24.85 31.83
C GLU A 465 -13.51 25.97 31.88
N ASN A 466 -13.74 27.01 32.69
CA ASN A 466 -12.83 28.16 32.81
C ASN A 466 -11.87 28.04 33.99
N SER A 467 -11.92 26.94 34.75
CA SER A 467 -10.99 26.72 35.84
C SER A 467 -9.54 26.74 35.35
N PRO A 468 -8.61 27.40 36.07
CA PRO A 468 -7.20 27.41 35.69
C PRO A 468 -6.56 26.03 35.75
N VAL A 469 -7.14 25.10 36.52
CA VAL A 469 -6.66 23.72 36.68
C VAL A 469 -7.81 22.72 36.66
N THR A 470 -7.62 21.63 35.91
CA THR A 470 -8.51 20.47 35.90
C THR A 470 -7.73 19.24 36.33
N LEU A 471 -8.32 18.39 37.18
CA LEU A 471 -7.79 17.06 37.47
C LEU A 471 -8.32 16.07 36.42
N VAL A 472 -7.43 15.36 35.73
CA VAL A 472 -7.76 14.36 34.72
C VAL A 472 -7.39 12.99 35.27
N VAL A 473 -8.37 12.11 35.35
CA VAL A 473 -8.24 10.73 35.81
C VAL A 473 -8.37 9.80 34.60
N GLY A 474 -7.30 9.08 34.28
CA GLY A 474 -7.29 8.08 33.21
C GLY A 474 -7.57 6.70 33.75
N VAL A 475 -8.50 5.99 33.12
CA VAL A 475 -8.92 4.65 33.54
C VAL A 475 -8.72 3.67 32.39
N ASP A 476 -8.09 2.54 32.67
CA ASP A 476 -7.92 1.43 31.73
C ASP A 476 -9.00 0.35 31.93
N ASP A 477 -8.75 -0.87 31.45
CA ASP A 477 -9.65 -2.02 31.55
C ASP A 477 -9.89 -2.50 33.00
N THR A 478 -9.15 -1.97 33.97
CA THR A 478 -9.35 -2.23 35.41
C THR A 478 -10.40 -1.32 36.08
N ILE A 479 -11.23 -0.63 35.29
CA ILE A 479 -12.27 0.30 35.71
C ILE A 479 -13.22 -0.18 36.83
N ASN A 480 -13.31 -1.48 37.12
CA ASN A 480 -14.15 -2.02 38.18
C ASN A 480 -13.87 -1.40 39.57
N ASP A 481 -12.63 -0.97 39.82
CA ASP A 481 -12.23 -0.38 41.10
C ASP A 481 -12.38 1.16 41.15
N ILE A 482 -12.87 1.79 40.07
CA ILE A 482 -12.98 3.25 39.95
C ILE A 482 -13.84 3.89 41.06
N GLY A 483 -14.77 3.12 41.63
CA GLY A 483 -15.61 3.59 42.73
C GLY A 483 -14.81 4.00 43.97
N VAL A 484 -13.67 3.34 44.22
CA VAL A 484 -12.74 3.68 45.31
C VAL A 484 -12.10 5.04 45.04
N THR A 485 -11.58 5.24 43.83
CA THR A 485 -10.98 6.51 43.40
C THR A 485 -11.97 7.66 43.50
N ILE A 486 -13.21 7.49 42.99
CA ILE A 486 -14.27 8.51 43.09
C ILE A 486 -14.59 8.84 44.55
N ALA A 487 -14.67 7.84 45.42
CA ALA A 487 -14.93 8.05 46.84
C ALA A 487 -13.81 8.85 47.52
N LEU A 488 -12.55 8.50 47.27
CA LEU A 488 -11.40 9.20 47.87
C LEU A 488 -11.30 10.65 47.38
N LEU A 489 -11.56 10.91 46.09
CA LEU A 489 -11.66 12.28 45.56
C LEU A 489 -12.84 13.06 46.17
N GLY A 490 -13.97 12.38 46.43
CA GLY A 490 -15.14 12.98 47.07
C GLY A 490 -14.99 13.30 48.56
N LEU A 491 -14.10 12.59 49.25
CA LEU A 491 -13.84 12.76 50.68
C LEU A 491 -12.77 13.84 50.96
N ASP A 492 -11.88 14.10 50.01
CA ASP A 492 -10.86 15.12 50.13
C ASP A 492 -11.40 16.51 49.74
N GLN A 493 -11.21 17.50 50.61
CA GLN A 493 -11.80 18.84 50.44
C GLN A 493 -11.21 19.60 49.24
N ALA A 494 -9.94 19.38 48.92
CA ALA A 494 -9.28 20.03 47.79
C ALA A 494 -9.87 19.51 46.48
N THR A 495 -9.81 18.19 46.26
CA THR A 495 -10.24 17.56 45.02
C THR A 495 -11.76 17.60 44.81
N ARG A 496 -12.57 17.53 45.87
CA ARG A 496 -14.04 17.61 45.78
C ARG A 496 -14.56 18.85 45.05
N ASN A 497 -13.85 19.97 45.16
CA ASN A 497 -14.27 21.24 44.57
C ASN A 497 -13.61 21.53 43.21
N LEU A 498 -12.70 20.69 42.74
CA LEU A 498 -12.05 20.85 41.44
C LEU A 498 -12.96 20.35 40.32
N PRO A 499 -12.85 20.91 39.10
CA PRO A 499 -13.32 20.21 37.93
C PRO A 499 -12.45 18.97 37.70
N ILE A 500 -13.12 17.83 37.56
CA ILE A 500 -12.50 16.52 37.38
C ILE A 500 -12.96 15.96 36.03
N VAL A 501 -12.03 15.56 35.17
CA VAL A 501 -12.33 14.74 33.99
C VAL A 501 -12.00 13.30 34.33
N ILE A 502 -12.92 12.37 34.15
CA ILE A 502 -12.65 10.93 34.23
C ILE A 502 -12.84 10.34 32.84
N ALA A 503 -11.76 9.83 32.25
CA ALA A 503 -11.77 9.28 30.90
C ALA A 503 -11.44 7.79 30.90
N GLY A 504 -12.09 7.01 30.04
CA GLY A 504 -11.86 5.58 29.92
C GLY A 504 -12.51 4.96 28.67
N PRO A 505 -12.33 3.64 28.47
CA PRO A 505 -12.85 2.94 27.30
C PRO A 505 -14.38 2.90 27.26
N VAL A 506 -14.96 3.11 26.08
CA VAL A 506 -16.42 3.09 25.85
C VAL A 506 -17.04 1.73 26.13
N GLU A 507 -16.29 0.65 25.93
CA GLU A 507 -16.71 -0.74 26.15
C GLU A 507 -17.11 -1.01 27.60
N SER A 508 -16.56 -0.25 28.54
CA SER A 508 -16.85 -0.38 29.97
C SER A 508 -18.14 0.30 30.43
N PHE A 509 -18.82 1.05 29.54
CA PHE A 509 -20.01 1.83 29.89
C PHE A 509 -21.11 0.99 30.55
N ASP A 510 -21.44 -0.16 29.95
CA ASP A 510 -22.50 -1.04 30.45
C ASP A 510 -22.17 -1.64 31.82
N GLN A 511 -20.88 -1.78 32.15
CA GLN A 511 -20.42 -2.46 33.35
C GLN A 511 -20.36 -1.53 34.57
N VAL A 512 -19.89 -0.28 34.39
CA VAL A 512 -19.57 0.63 35.51
C VAL A 512 -20.16 2.04 35.37
N GLY A 513 -20.66 2.42 34.19
CA GLY A 513 -21.04 3.81 33.90
C GLY A 513 -22.14 4.35 34.83
N SER A 514 -23.18 3.54 35.08
CA SER A 514 -24.26 3.91 36.02
C SER A 514 -23.74 4.16 37.44
N ASP A 515 -22.81 3.33 37.93
CA ASP A 515 -22.26 3.49 39.27
C ASP A 515 -21.31 4.68 39.38
N MET A 516 -20.50 4.96 38.34
CA MET A 516 -19.67 6.16 38.28
C MET A 516 -20.52 7.43 38.37
N LEU A 517 -21.56 7.54 37.53
CA LEU A 517 -22.48 8.68 37.51
C LEU A 517 -23.16 8.86 38.88
N ARG A 518 -23.63 7.76 39.48
CA ARG A 518 -24.27 7.75 40.80
C ARG A 518 -23.32 8.20 41.91
N LEU A 519 -22.07 7.70 41.92
CA LEU A 519 -21.08 8.05 42.94
C LEU A 519 -20.62 9.50 42.80
N ALA A 520 -20.34 9.98 41.60
CA ALA A 520 -19.98 11.38 41.36
C ALA A 520 -21.08 12.33 41.88
N ALA A 521 -22.35 12.02 41.58
CA ALA A 521 -23.49 12.79 42.08
C ALA A 521 -23.64 12.70 43.60
N PHE A 522 -23.45 11.51 44.19
CA PHE A 522 -23.52 11.30 45.65
C PHE A 522 -22.49 12.13 46.40
N TYR A 523 -21.23 12.14 45.94
CA TYR A 523 -20.16 12.91 46.54
C TYR A 523 -20.20 14.41 46.16
N LYS A 524 -21.08 14.81 45.23
CA LYS A 524 -21.21 16.18 44.72
C LYS A 524 -19.92 16.68 44.08
N LEU A 525 -19.30 15.82 43.27
CA LEU A 525 -18.15 16.20 42.46
C LEU A 525 -18.60 17.03 41.26
N ASN A 526 -17.68 17.86 40.76
CA ASN A 526 -17.83 18.58 39.49
C ASN A 526 -17.08 17.77 38.42
N THR A 527 -17.75 16.78 37.84
CA THR A 527 -17.08 15.74 37.03
C THR A 527 -17.60 15.71 35.60
N ARG A 528 -16.68 15.69 34.65
CA ARG A 528 -16.92 15.33 33.25
C ARG A 528 -16.45 13.90 33.02
N ILE A 529 -17.36 13.01 32.64
CA ILE A 529 -17.05 11.62 32.32
C ILE A 529 -16.97 11.46 30.81
N VAL A 530 -15.84 10.97 30.31
CA VAL A 530 -15.54 10.83 28.88
C VAL A 530 -15.37 9.36 28.52
N PHE A 531 -16.22 8.89 27.63
CA PHE A 531 -16.14 7.55 27.07
C PHE A 531 -15.46 7.62 25.71
N ALA A 532 -14.41 6.81 25.53
CA ALA A 532 -13.54 6.92 24.37
C ALA A 532 -13.33 5.59 23.66
N GLU A 533 -13.15 5.66 22.35
CA GLU A 533 -12.75 4.54 21.51
C GLU A 533 -11.24 4.58 21.27
N GLY A 534 -10.61 3.42 21.09
CA GLY A 534 -9.16 3.31 20.90
C GLY A 534 -8.30 3.46 22.16
N VAL A 535 -8.89 3.33 23.35
CA VAL A 535 -8.17 3.35 24.64
C VAL A 535 -7.65 1.95 24.94
N GLU A 536 -6.32 1.74 24.88
CA GLU A 536 -5.70 0.45 25.22
C GLU A 536 -5.08 0.42 26.63
N ASP A 537 -4.76 1.60 27.19
CA ASP A 537 -4.23 1.77 28.54
C ASP A 537 -4.64 3.12 29.14
N PHE A 538 -4.25 3.39 30.40
CA PHE A 538 -4.62 4.62 31.09
C PHE A 538 -3.96 5.86 30.46
N CYS A 539 -2.87 5.73 29.71
CA CYS A 539 -2.22 6.87 29.03
C CYS A 539 -3.09 7.35 27.86
N ASP A 540 -3.65 6.42 27.10
CA ASP A 540 -4.62 6.75 26.05
C ASP A 540 -5.87 7.42 26.64
N ALA A 541 -6.34 6.95 27.80
CA ALA A 541 -7.43 7.56 28.53
C ALA A 541 -7.10 8.99 29.01
N LEU A 542 -5.92 9.19 29.60
CA LEU A 542 -5.43 10.52 30.00
C LEU A 542 -5.39 11.48 28.81
N GLU A 543 -4.95 11.02 27.64
CA GLU A 543 -4.88 11.84 26.43
C GLU A 543 -6.23 12.37 25.99
N VAL A 544 -7.25 11.50 25.98
CA VAL A 544 -8.63 11.92 25.68
C VAL A 544 -9.16 12.85 26.76
N GLY A 545 -8.86 12.57 28.03
CA GLY A 545 -9.25 13.43 29.14
C GLY A 545 -8.64 14.84 29.07
N ILE A 546 -7.37 14.96 28.65
CA ILE A 546 -6.68 16.23 28.41
C ILE A 546 -7.35 17.01 27.27
N ALA A 547 -7.84 16.32 26.24
CA ALA A 547 -8.56 16.93 25.13
C ALA A 547 -9.95 17.44 25.54
N ALA A 548 -10.57 16.83 26.56
CA ALA A 548 -11.92 17.15 27.03
C ALA A 548 -12.01 18.36 27.99
N THR A 549 -10.89 19.02 28.30
CA THR A 549 -10.83 20.25 29.11
C THR A 549 -10.10 21.38 28.39
N SER A 550 -10.49 22.63 28.67
CA SER A 550 -9.85 23.85 28.21
C SER A 550 -8.86 24.45 29.22
N SER A 551 -8.75 23.91 30.44
CA SER A 551 -7.86 24.43 31.48
C SER A 551 -6.40 24.55 31.01
N GLU A 552 -5.72 25.64 31.40
CA GLU A 552 -4.32 25.86 31.05
C GLU A 552 -3.38 24.85 31.75
N THR A 553 -3.71 24.47 32.98
CA THR A 553 -3.00 23.46 33.76
C THR A 553 -3.85 22.20 33.89
N VAL A 554 -3.23 21.04 33.79
CA VAL A 554 -3.86 19.74 34.06
C VAL A 554 -3.07 19.01 35.12
N GLY A 555 -3.77 18.47 36.12
CA GLY A 555 -3.25 17.41 36.98
C GLY A 555 -3.62 16.07 36.38
N LEU A 556 -2.67 15.18 36.16
CA LEU A 556 -2.93 13.84 35.62
C LEU A 556 -2.84 12.83 36.74
N VAL A 557 -3.79 11.90 36.79
CA VAL A 557 -3.81 10.79 37.74
C VAL A 557 -4.29 9.53 37.03
N SER A 558 -3.53 8.45 37.12
CA SER A 558 -4.00 7.12 36.77
C SER A 558 -4.97 6.62 37.84
N ALA A 559 -6.02 5.89 37.45
CA ALA A 559 -6.95 5.27 38.40
C ALA A 559 -6.27 4.32 39.40
N HIS A 560 -5.05 3.85 39.07
CA HIS A 560 -4.18 3.02 39.91
C HIS A 560 -3.48 3.78 41.05
N ILE A 561 -3.58 5.11 41.07
CA ILE A 561 -2.97 5.95 42.10
C ILE A 561 -4.05 6.44 43.08
N LEU A 562 -3.80 6.19 44.36
CA LEU A 562 -4.66 6.59 45.46
C LEU A 562 -3.97 7.64 46.34
N PRO A 563 -4.72 8.65 46.82
CA PRO A 563 -4.15 9.62 47.76
C PRO A 563 -3.81 8.96 49.09
N ARG A 564 -2.60 9.22 49.61
CA ARG A 564 -2.18 8.77 50.95
C ARG A 564 -2.75 9.66 52.06
N TYR A 565 -2.77 10.97 51.82
CA TYR A 565 -3.21 11.98 52.78
C TYR A 565 -4.15 13.01 52.12
N ASN A 566 -4.97 13.66 52.95
CA ASN A 566 -5.83 14.76 52.49
C ASN A 566 -4.98 15.97 52.07
N GLY A 567 -5.49 16.75 51.10
CA GLY A 567 -4.83 17.95 50.58
C GLY A 567 -3.61 17.68 49.70
N TRP A 568 -3.38 16.44 49.28
CA TRP A 568 -2.24 16.06 48.43
C TRP A 568 -2.17 16.88 47.14
N PHE A 569 -3.32 17.15 46.51
CA PHE A 569 -3.37 17.88 45.25
C PHE A 569 -3.01 19.35 45.40
N ASP A 570 -3.46 20.01 46.48
CA ASP A 570 -3.11 21.40 46.76
C ASP A 570 -1.60 21.57 46.97
N GLN A 571 -0.97 20.61 47.63
CA GLN A 571 0.49 20.59 47.81
C GLN A 571 1.20 20.44 46.45
N LEU A 572 0.70 19.55 45.59
CA LEU A 572 1.24 19.32 44.25
C LEU A 572 1.09 20.57 43.37
N TYR A 573 -0.09 21.20 43.40
CA TYR A 573 -0.36 22.44 42.69
C TYR A 573 0.50 23.60 43.20
N ALA A 574 0.67 23.74 44.51
CA ALA A 574 1.56 24.73 45.09
C ALA A 574 3.02 24.52 44.65
N ALA A 575 3.50 23.27 44.63
CA ALA A 575 4.84 22.93 44.17
C ALA A 575 5.06 23.27 42.68
N TYR A 576 4.04 23.10 41.84
CA TYR A 576 4.03 23.51 40.44
C TYR A 576 4.03 25.02 40.26
N ARG A 577 3.21 25.75 41.01
CA ARG A 577 3.17 27.22 40.99
C ARG A 577 4.49 27.83 41.47
N LYS A 578 5.12 27.25 42.49
CA LYS A 578 6.45 27.65 42.97
C LYS A 578 7.54 27.53 41.90
N ARG A 579 7.35 26.64 40.92
CA ARG A 579 8.23 26.45 39.74
C ARG A 579 7.78 27.26 38.51
N GLY A 580 6.97 28.29 38.73
CA GLY A 580 6.53 29.21 37.68
C GLY A 580 5.52 28.60 36.69
N GLY A 581 4.96 27.42 36.98
CA GLY A 581 3.95 26.77 36.14
C GLY A 581 4.48 26.30 34.78
N LYS A 582 5.76 25.93 34.68
CA LYS A 582 6.41 25.55 33.41
C LYS A 582 7.13 24.20 33.46
N ALA A 583 6.82 23.39 34.47
CA ALA A 583 7.43 22.09 34.68
C ALA A 583 6.36 21.02 34.82
N LEU A 584 6.75 19.77 34.57
CA LEU A 584 6.04 18.60 35.06
C LEU A 584 6.48 18.38 36.51
N VAL A 585 5.52 18.27 37.42
CA VAL A 585 5.79 18.04 38.84
C VAL A 585 5.10 16.75 39.30
N SER A 586 5.88 15.81 39.83
CA SER A 586 5.41 14.49 40.29
C SER A 586 5.67 14.30 41.79
N PRO A 587 4.77 13.62 42.53
CA PRO A 587 4.98 13.21 43.91
C PRO A 587 5.84 11.94 44.01
N THR A 588 6.16 11.51 45.22
CA THR A 588 6.64 10.15 45.50
C THR A 588 5.47 9.16 45.39
N ILE A 589 5.66 8.07 44.66
CA ILE A 589 4.70 6.95 44.62
C ILE A 589 5.23 5.81 45.48
N LEU A 590 4.41 5.33 46.40
CA LEU A 590 4.71 4.23 47.30
C LEU A 590 3.83 3.02 46.99
N PHE A 591 4.35 1.82 47.26
CA PHE A 591 3.55 0.62 47.38
C PHE A 591 2.75 0.63 48.69
N GLU A 592 1.81 -0.30 48.82
CA GLU A 592 0.95 -0.44 50.00
C GLU A 592 1.72 -0.83 51.28
N ASP A 593 2.94 -1.36 51.14
CA ASP A 593 3.83 -1.75 52.24
C ASP A 593 4.82 -0.64 52.64
N ASP A 594 4.58 0.60 52.22
CA ASP A 594 5.43 1.78 52.42
C ASP A 594 6.82 1.68 51.75
N SER A 595 7.04 0.71 50.86
CA SER A 595 8.22 0.72 50.00
C SER A 595 8.03 1.68 48.81
N VAL A 596 9.12 2.27 48.34
CA VAL A 596 9.09 3.22 47.23
C VAL A 596 8.81 2.47 45.93
N ARG A 597 7.78 2.91 45.20
CA ARG A 597 7.50 2.47 43.83
C ARG A 597 8.16 3.39 42.80
N TRP A 598 8.15 4.69 43.06
CA TRP A 598 8.80 5.69 42.21
C TRP A 598 9.21 6.94 43.01
N ALA A 599 10.47 7.36 42.85
CA ALA A 599 11.05 8.56 43.47
C ALA A 599 11.99 9.29 42.50
N GLY A 600 11.53 9.49 41.26
CA GLY A 600 12.31 10.11 40.19
C GLY A 600 13.07 9.11 39.32
N THR A 601 13.07 9.37 38.02
CA THR A 601 13.91 8.65 37.04
C THR A 601 15.15 9.47 36.70
N TRP A 602 16.31 8.85 36.85
CA TRP A 602 17.63 9.50 36.76
C TRP A 602 18.46 8.91 35.62
N ILE A 603 19.47 9.64 35.16
CA ILE A 603 20.51 9.08 34.30
C ILE A 603 21.63 8.54 35.17
N GLU A 604 21.98 7.28 34.97
CA GLU A 604 23.10 6.60 35.58
C GLU A 604 24.05 6.07 34.50
N ALA A 605 25.29 5.79 34.88
CA ALA A 605 26.28 5.19 33.99
C ALA A 605 26.58 3.77 34.46
N ASP A 606 26.64 2.83 33.51
CA ASP A 606 27.04 1.46 33.81
C ASP A 606 28.56 1.36 34.02
N ALA A 607 29.06 0.14 34.29
CA ALA A 607 30.49 -0.10 34.50
C ALA A 607 31.36 0.20 33.26
N LYS A 608 30.77 0.29 32.06
CA LYS A 608 31.44 0.64 30.81
C LYS A 608 31.33 2.12 30.47
N GLY A 609 30.58 2.89 31.26
CA GLY A 609 30.32 4.31 31.04
C GLY A 609 29.12 4.59 30.15
N ASP A 610 28.36 3.55 29.75
CA ASP A 610 27.14 3.71 28.96
C ASP A 610 26.02 4.23 29.85
N GLN A 611 25.35 5.29 29.40
CA GLN A 611 24.28 5.93 30.17
C GLN A 611 22.93 5.24 29.96
N TYR A 612 22.18 5.07 31.05
CA TYR A 612 20.83 4.50 31.04
C TYR A 612 19.92 5.22 32.04
N LEU A 613 18.61 5.02 31.91
CA LEU A 613 17.60 5.55 32.82
C LEU A 613 17.36 4.56 33.96
N SER A 614 17.34 5.07 35.19
CA SER A 614 17.23 4.29 36.42
C SER A 614 16.27 4.96 37.39
N ASP A 615 15.28 4.21 37.87
CA ASP A 615 14.40 4.66 38.95
C ASP A 615 15.08 4.39 40.29
N ARG A 616 15.50 5.46 40.97
CA ARG A 616 16.21 5.35 42.24
C ARG A 616 15.24 4.99 43.36
N TYR A 617 15.76 4.27 44.36
CA TYR A 617 15.05 3.91 45.59
C TYR A 617 13.91 2.89 45.44
N VAL A 618 13.60 2.37 44.25
CA VAL A 618 12.54 1.36 44.08
C VAL A 618 12.78 0.16 45.01
N GLY A 619 11.76 -0.19 45.80
CA GLY A 619 11.78 -1.26 46.79
C GLY A 619 12.42 -0.90 48.14
N TYR A 620 13.04 0.27 48.29
CA TYR A 620 13.51 0.73 49.60
C TYR A 620 12.34 1.26 50.45
N PRO A 621 12.40 1.16 51.80
CA PRO A 621 11.41 1.79 52.67
C PRO A 621 11.34 3.31 52.48
N CYS A 622 10.16 3.91 52.56
CA CYS A 622 9.97 5.36 52.35
C CYS A 622 10.86 6.24 53.25
N ALA A 623 11.23 5.76 54.44
CA ALA A 623 12.15 6.45 55.37
C ALA A 623 13.53 6.76 54.77
N VAL A 624 13.94 6.10 53.68
CA VAL A 624 15.18 6.45 52.95
C VAL A 624 15.11 7.85 52.31
N LEU A 625 13.90 8.38 52.14
CA LEU A 625 13.64 9.68 51.53
C LEU A 625 13.55 10.80 52.59
N ASP A 626 13.72 10.49 53.88
CA ASP A 626 13.66 11.48 54.95
C ASP A 626 14.72 12.58 54.74
N GLY A 627 14.27 13.82 54.60
CA GLY A 627 15.15 14.97 54.35
C GLY A 627 15.59 15.15 52.89
N ALA A 628 15.06 14.34 51.96
CA ALA A 628 15.28 14.58 50.53
C ALA A 628 14.66 15.92 50.11
N GLU A 629 15.39 16.68 49.30
CA GLU A 629 14.91 17.97 48.79
C GLU A 629 14.26 17.84 47.40
N PRO A 630 13.25 18.68 47.09
CA PRO A 630 12.66 18.70 45.76
C PRO A 630 13.68 18.94 44.65
N SER A 631 13.76 18.01 43.69
CA SER A 631 14.86 17.93 42.73
C SER A 631 14.38 17.83 41.29
N GLU A 632 15.17 18.36 40.34
CA GLU A 632 14.94 18.11 38.91
C GLU A 632 15.38 16.67 38.59
N VAL A 633 14.52 15.93 37.89
CA VAL A 633 14.77 14.54 37.47
C VAL A 633 14.83 14.46 35.95
N THR A 634 15.44 13.39 35.41
CA THR A 634 15.52 13.22 33.96
C THR A 634 14.12 13.05 33.37
N ALA A 635 13.31 12.18 33.97
CA ALA A 635 11.93 11.94 33.60
C ALA A 635 11.05 11.89 34.85
N GLY A 636 9.91 12.58 34.80
CA GLY A 636 8.84 12.46 35.79
C GLY A 636 7.83 11.38 35.40
N THR A 637 7.06 10.89 36.36
CA THR A 637 5.93 9.99 36.08
C THR A 637 4.67 10.77 35.71
N ILE A 638 3.89 10.25 34.77
CA ILE A 638 2.58 10.80 34.37
C ILE A 638 1.41 10.03 34.99
N GLU A 639 1.70 8.97 35.76
CA GLU A 639 0.70 8.29 36.59
C GLU A 639 0.13 9.21 37.68
N CYS A 640 0.93 10.17 38.15
CA CYS A 640 0.47 11.24 39.01
C CYS A 640 1.38 12.46 38.81
N CYS A 641 0.87 13.53 38.21
CA CYS A 641 1.64 14.76 38.03
C CYS A 641 0.76 15.99 37.78
N ILE A 642 1.40 17.15 37.72
CA ILE A 642 0.77 18.38 37.26
C ILE A 642 1.69 19.12 36.28
N LEU A 643 1.12 19.64 35.20
CA LEU A 643 1.86 20.26 34.11
C LEU A 643 0.99 21.19 33.24
N PRO A 644 1.59 22.05 32.40
CA PRO A 644 0.84 22.85 31.44
C PRO A 644 0.22 21.93 30.37
N ARG A 645 -1.10 22.05 30.14
CA ARG A 645 -1.81 21.29 29.10
C ARG A 645 -1.17 21.47 27.72
N LYS A 646 -0.81 22.71 27.41
CA LYS A 646 -0.16 23.08 26.15
C LYS A 646 1.14 22.31 25.90
N ALA A 647 1.89 21.95 26.94
CA ALA A 647 3.15 21.22 26.78
C ALA A 647 2.95 19.82 26.18
N ILE A 648 1.85 19.14 26.54
CA ILE A 648 1.50 17.81 25.98
C ILE A 648 0.98 17.96 24.55
N VAL A 649 0.11 18.95 24.31
CA VAL A 649 -0.47 19.22 22.99
C VAL A 649 0.62 19.58 21.98
N ASP A 650 1.59 20.41 22.36
CA ASP A 650 2.66 20.87 21.47
C ASP A 650 3.63 19.76 21.04
N ILE A 651 3.78 18.69 21.83
CA ILE A 651 4.59 17.52 21.48
C ILE A 651 3.80 16.40 20.78
N GLY A 652 2.51 16.62 20.52
CA GLY A 652 1.62 15.68 19.84
C GLY A 652 1.20 14.48 20.67
N GLY A 653 1.19 14.58 22.01
CA GLY A 653 0.69 13.52 22.89
C GLY A 653 1.58 12.27 22.99
N PHE A 654 0.95 11.14 23.34
CA PHE A 654 1.64 9.87 23.58
C PHE A 654 2.00 9.17 22.26
N THR A 655 3.10 8.40 22.27
CA THR A 655 3.47 7.59 21.11
C THR A 655 2.73 6.25 21.09
N ARG A 656 2.21 5.85 19.93
CA ARG A 656 1.45 4.59 19.71
C ARG A 656 2.31 3.32 19.52
N GLY A 657 3.62 3.46 19.40
CA GLY A 657 4.56 2.34 19.19
C GLY A 657 4.99 1.61 20.46
N TYR A 658 4.14 1.61 21.49
CA TYR A 658 4.34 0.92 22.77
C TYR A 658 3.06 0.16 23.14
N ILE A 659 3.22 -0.99 23.76
CA ILE A 659 2.13 -1.86 24.22
C ILE A 659 1.72 -1.46 25.64
N GLY A 660 2.70 -1.30 26.52
CA GLY A 660 2.54 -0.99 27.92
C GLY A 660 2.76 0.49 28.25
N PRO A 661 2.27 0.93 29.42
CA PRO A 661 2.34 2.33 29.83
C PRO A 661 3.74 2.77 30.30
N ALA A 662 4.61 1.84 30.74
CA ALA A 662 5.90 2.19 31.36
C ALA A 662 6.83 2.95 30.40
N GLU A 663 7.20 2.36 29.27
CA GLU A 663 8.01 3.04 28.24
C GLU A 663 7.26 4.20 27.58
N LYS A 664 5.93 4.11 27.45
CA LYS A 664 5.08 5.19 26.92
C LYS A 664 5.18 6.45 27.82
N ASN A 665 5.23 6.28 29.14
CA ASN A 665 5.41 7.36 30.12
C ASN A 665 6.79 8.00 30.02
N LEU A 666 7.84 7.18 29.95
CA LEU A 666 9.22 7.65 29.80
C LEU A 666 9.41 8.42 28.49
N ASP A 667 8.86 7.91 27.38
CA ASP A 667 8.88 8.58 26.07
C ASP A 667 8.24 9.97 26.15
N LEU A 668 7.06 10.09 26.77
CA LEU A 668 6.40 11.38 26.93
C LEU A 668 7.22 12.35 27.79
N ALA A 669 7.74 11.90 28.92
CA ALA A 669 8.56 12.72 29.81
C ALA A 669 9.84 13.24 29.12
N LEU A 670 10.49 12.41 28.32
CA LEU A 670 11.66 12.82 27.53
C LEU A 670 11.29 13.80 26.42
N LYS A 671 10.17 13.59 25.71
CA LYS A 671 9.66 14.57 24.73
C LYS A 671 9.40 15.93 25.37
N LEU A 672 8.73 15.94 26.53
CA LEU A 672 8.48 17.17 27.31
C LEU A 672 9.79 17.87 27.67
N ARG A 673 10.78 17.11 28.16
CA ARG A 673 12.13 17.65 28.46
C ARG A 673 12.78 18.27 27.23
N MET A 674 12.77 17.58 26.10
CA MET A 674 13.32 18.09 24.83
C MET A 674 12.57 19.33 24.32
N ALA A 675 11.27 19.44 24.60
CA ALA A 675 10.46 20.61 24.30
C ALA A 675 10.59 21.75 25.32
N GLY A 676 11.47 21.61 26.33
CA GLY A 676 11.76 22.65 27.31
C GLY A 676 10.86 22.65 28.55
N THR A 677 10.12 21.56 28.80
CA THR A 677 9.35 21.35 30.03
C THR A 677 10.09 20.35 30.93
N PRO A 678 10.90 20.81 31.91
CA PRO A 678 11.64 19.92 32.80
C PRO A 678 10.70 19.17 33.77
N SER A 679 11.18 18.04 34.30
CA SER A 679 10.47 17.24 35.30
C SER A 679 11.06 17.44 36.69
N PHE A 680 10.21 17.57 37.70
CA PHE A 680 10.62 17.68 39.11
C PHE A 680 9.91 16.64 39.96
N TRP A 681 10.67 16.00 40.84
CA TRP A 681 10.16 15.13 41.89
C TRP A 681 10.05 15.92 43.21
N ILE A 682 8.92 15.76 43.90
CA ILE A 682 8.62 16.37 45.19
C ILE A 682 8.54 15.26 46.26
N PRO A 683 9.60 15.06 47.06
CA PRO A 683 9.67 13.96 48.02
C PRO A 683 8.54 14.00 49.05
N GLU A 684 8.15 15.19 49.51
CA GLU A 684 7.23 15.37 50.64
C GLU A 684 5.77 15.07 50.31
N ILE A 685 5.43 14.95 49.01
CA ILE A 685 4.08 14.60 48.56
C ILE A 685 4.09 13.11 48.26
N GLU A 686 3.24 12.37 48.95
CA GLU A 686 3.18 10.92 48.84
C GLU A 686 1.80 10.45 48.35
N VAL A 687 1.81 9.54 47.39
CA VAL A 687 0.63 8.83 46.89
C VAL A 687 0.90 7.32 46.88
N LEU A 688 -0.16 6.52 46.94
CA LEU A 688 -0.08 5.07 46.87
C LEU A 688 -0.35 4.60 45.44
N GLY A 689 0.38 3.61 44.96
CA GLY A 689 0.13 2.99 43.67
C GLY A 689 0.22 1.47 43.75
N SER A 690 -0.83 0.77 43.35
CA SER A 690 -0.85 -0.70 43.31
C SER A 690 0.03 -1.23 42.19
N GLU A 691 0.62 -2.42 42.38
CA GLU A 691 1.22 -3.15 41.27
C GLU A 691 0.09 -3.51 40.27
N GLN A 692 0.29 -3.23 38.98
CA GLN A 692 -0.66 -3.67 37.97
C GLN A 692 -0.63 -5.20 37.96
N SER A 693 -1.78 -5.80 38.28
CA SER A 693 -2.09 -7.24 38.37
C SER A 693 -0.95 -8.21 38.06
N ILE A 694 -0.58 -9.08 39.01
CA ILE A 694 0.17 -10.31 38.74
C ILE A 694 -0.57 -11.09 37.62
N SER A 695 -0.12 -10.99 36.38
CA SER A 695 -0.81 -11.65 35.28
C SER A 695 -0.72 -13.16 35.42
N ASN A 696 -1.81 -13.84 35.08
CA ASN A 696 -1.80 -15.29 34.90
C ASN A 696 -0.98 -15.73 33.65
N ALA A 697 -0.43 -14.77 32.89
CA ALA A 697 0.38 -14.98 31.69
C ALA A 697 1.75 -14.28 31.80
N PRO A 698 2.69 -14.80 32.62
CA PRO A 698 4.01 -14.16 32.83
C PRO A 698 4.85 -14.04 31.55
N ALA A 699 4.61 -14.89 30.55
CA ALA A 699 5.28 -14.78 29.25
C ALA A 699 4.84 -13.53 28.46
N TRP A 700 3.58 -13.12 28.57
CA TRP A 700 3.06 -11.91 27.93
C TRP A 700 3.72 -10.66 28.51
N GLU A 701 3.75 -10.53 29.84
CA GLU A 701 4.33 -9.38 30.52
C GLU A 701 5.82 -9.23 30.19
N GLU A 702 6.59 -10.30 30.34
CA GLU A 702 8.03 -10.27 30.06
C GLU A 702 8.33 -9.91 28.59
N LEU A 703 7.58 -10.49 27.65
CA LEU A 703 7.82 -10.24 26.22
C LEU A 703 7.32 -8.88 25.75
N SER A 704 6.19 -8.40 26.28
CA SER A 704 5.67 -7.06 25.98
C SER A 704 6.62 -5.99 26.51
N HIS A 705 7.07 -6.10 27.76
CA HIS A 705 8.08 -5.20 28.33
C HIS A 705 9.38 -5.21 27.53
N ARG A 706 9.89 -6.38 27.13
CA ARG A 706 11.08 -6.46 26.27
C ARG A 706 10.90 -5.81 24.90
N LEU A 707 9.71 -5.93 24.31
CA LEU A 707 9.39 -5.34 23.02
C LEU A 707 9.26 -3.81 23.13
N ASP A 708 8.62 -3.32 24.17
CA ASP A 708 8.56 -1.89 24.47
C ASP A 708 9.94 -1.31 24.73
N ARG A 709 10.77 -2.01 25.52
CA ARG A 709 12.16 -1.65 25.76
C ARG A 709 12.96 -1.59 24.47
N TRP A 710 12.80 -2.56 23.58
CA TRP A 710 13.42 -2.56 22.26
C TRP A 710 13.00 -1.33 21.44
N ALA A 711 11.71 -0.99 21.43
CA ALA A 711 11.19 0.17 20.72
C ALA A 711 11.71 1.48 21.32
N PHE A 712 11.78 1.54 22.66
CA PHE A 712 12.30 2.68 23.41
C PHE A 712 13.78 2.91 23.14
N ASP A 713 14.62 1.88 23.27
CA ASP A 713 16.06 2.00 23.07
C ASP A 713 16.37 2.45 21.64
N ARG A 714 15.63 1.96 20.65
CA ARG A 714 15.83 2.39 19.25
C ARG A 714 15.48 3.85 19.00
N ARG A 715 14.55 4.42 19.76
CA ARG A 715 14.18 5.84 19.67
C ARG A 715 15.09 6.74 20.50
N TRP A 716 15.47 6.29 21.70
CA TRP A 716 16.03 7.16 22.73
C TRP A 716 17.49 6.86 23.09
N SER A 717 18.06 5.70 22.80
CA SER A 717 19.42 5.34 23.26
C SER A 717 20.47 6.39 22.91
N LEU A 718 20.48 6.89 21.66
CA LEU A 718 21.41 7.93 21.22
C LEU A 718 21.17 9.27 21.92
N VAL A 719 19.92 9.60 22.24
CA VAL A 719 19.59 10.83 22.96
C VAL A 719 20.03 10.69 24.42
N VAL A 720 19.66 9.59 25.07
CA VAL A 720 20.00 9.26 26.46
C VAL A 720 21.51 9.24 26.66
N SER A 721 22.28 8.64 25.74
CA SER A 721 23.75 8.63 25.80
C SER A 721 24.39 10.02 25.69
N ASN A 722 23.66 10.99 25.14
CA ASN A 722 24.11 12.37 24.98
C ASN A 722 23.50 13.33 26.03
N LEU A 723 22.56 12.86 26.85
CA LEU A 723 22.01 13.64 27.94
C LEU A 723 23.07 13.75 29.04
N ARG A 724 23.47 14.97 29.37
CA ARG A 724 24.43 15.18 30.45
C ARG A 724 23.82 14.72 31.78
N SER A 725 24.53 13.85 32.50
CA SER A 725 24.24 13.59 33.90
C SER A 725 24.37 14.90 34.66
N HIS A 726 23.25 15.46 35.11
CA HIS A 726 23.27 16.55 36.07
C HIS A 726 23.43 15.94 37.46
N ASN A 727 24.63 15.44 37.78
CA ASN A 727 25.02 15.10 39.13
C ASN A 727 26.53 15.34 39.31
N ASN A 728 26.87 16.59 39.63
CA ASN A 728 28.00 16.93 40.50
C ASN A 728 27.40 17.60 41.74
N ALA A 729 26.82 16.81 42.63
CA ALA A 729 26.63 17.18 44.03
C ALA A 729 26.30 15.91 44.84
N VAL A 730 27.01 15.77 45.96
CA VAL A 730 26.89 14.75 47.01
C VAL A 730 27.71 13.45 46.78
N GLU A 731 29.01 13.56 47.08
CA GLU A 731 29.64 12.67 48.07
C GLU A 731 29.26 13.12 49.47
#